data_AF-A0A957JGY6-F1
#
_entry.id   AF-A0A957JGY6-F1
#
_cell.length_a   1.000
_cell.length_b   1.000
_cell.length_c   1.000
_cell.angle_alpha   90.00
_cell.angle_beta   90.00
_cell.angle_gamma   90.00
#
_symmetry.space_group_name_H-M   'P 1'
#
loop_
_entity.id
_entity.type
_entity.pdbx_description
1 polymer ?
#
loop_
_entity_poly.entity_id
_entity_poly.type
_entity_poly.pdbx_seq_one_letter_code
_entity_poly.pdbx_strand_id
1 'polypeptide(L)'
;MTGSATPHTTPGVAPAGGQPSRRWHKLQRARKAPEHSGRLRAITFAAQAVSVVALAYHAQVWLAALLALIILALGHRYTYRHCAAPSRRVRLLVFVGLHLAFVWLFCGLFIGQPYPQAQLAMLAMAIIAWDLITRLNLYSGFGFALGNLYIAATLSRDLLFGLFLLLFVGLLLAFLWVADSEDGVKDNPLIVRPVVRSPAGDGTPHMPASWSQPLAWGLRLGLGLLLLVPLIFIFSPRYAAIPPLAPFSLRVPVRGGPTSQIVNPALPLVQIEGWSNDRSDYYYGFDNQLDLSYRGGLSDTIMMFVRSPAASYWRSHAYDLYDGRTWRQSDPTLTPIVPAGQWDYELREWPEGDKFAQTFYIVQSMPNLLFTGGDPVVVVIAADSVSRDSTGGLRLGGPLAAGITYSVLSTPQNFTAEALRPAGDSYPPEISAPYLQLPGSVTARTRQLATDLTRNAPTAYDKVVALRDHLLQNYPYDYFPPPQAPNSDAVDQFLFVDRRGVCEHYVSAHVVMLRSLGIPARLVSGFGSGDYNAVTGYFEVRANHAHAWTEVYFPGFGWVPFDPTPGWDGFPQTGPINRWIFGGLADNWGGSAISLGPALAAGVSLVSVALRPGLGLLGVGLLLAGLWLAWRWGGRRWRWHRRQHPHSLRHDPARRRVFAAYRRAQRQLRLRRGPAQTVQEQAAVHTQLADLADLVDIAAYRPEPPDAAMVTQAEKWRGKRQR
;
A
#
# COMPACT_ATOMS: atom_id res chain seq x y z
N MET A 1 80.92 4.50 41.05
CA MET A 1 80.91 3.06 41.38
C MET A 1 79.65 2.75 42.19
N THR A 2 79.30 1.47 42.36
CA THR A 2 78.55 0.83 43.49
C THR A 2 77.62 1.68 44.39
N GLY A 3 76.41 1.28 44.75
CA GLY A 3 75.69 0.00 44.57
C GLY A 3 74.98 -0.45 45.87
N SER A 4 73.84 -1.16 45.77
CA SER A 4 72.94 -1.64 46.87
C SER A 4 72.32 -0.52 47.76
N ALA A 5 70.99 -0.39 47.95
CA ALA A 5 69.93 -1.33 48.39
C ALA A 5 70.00 -1.64 49.91
N THR A 6 68.92 -1.76 50.68
CA THR A 6 67.52 -2.22 50.42
C THR A 6 66.49 -1.43 51.29
N PRO A 7 65.17 -1.73 51.40
CA PRO A 7 64.27 -2.70 50.72
C PRO A 7 63.09 -1.94 50.01
N HIS A 8 61.78 -2.29 49.94
CA HIS A 8 60.93 -3.41 50.40
C HIS A 8 59.58 -3.56 49.62
N THR A 9 58.67 -4.40 50.14
CA THR A 9 57.20 -4.50 49.89
C THR A 9 56.61 -4.30 48.47
N THR A 10 56.61 -5.41 47.70
CA THR A 10 55.44 -5.98 46.98
C THR A 10 54.44 -5.11 46.20
N PRO A 11 54.31 -5.35 44.87
CA PRO A 11 53.06 -5.30 44.13
C PRO A 11 52.60 -6.69 43.60
N GLY A 12 51.34 -6.80 43.18
CA GLY A 12 50.69 -8.05 42.77
C GLY A 12 50.88 -8.47 41.30
N VAL A 13 50.33 -9.65 40.95
CA VAL A 13 50.48 -10.30 39.63
C VAL A 13 49.60 -9.68 38.55
N ALA A 14 50.20 -9.32 37.41
CA ALA A 14 49.49 -9.02 36.16
C ALA A 14 49.77 -10.13 35.11
N PRO A 15 48.73 -10.72 34.45
CA PRO A 15 48.93 -11.72 33.41
C PRO A 15 49.29 -11.07 32.06
N ALA A 16 50.34 -11.57 31.41
CA ALA A 16 50.79 -11.04 30.12
C ALA A 16 49.80 -11.31 28.98
N GLY A 17 49.40 -10.26 28.26
CA GLY A 17 48.47 -10.36 27.12
C GLY A 17 49.15 -10.83 25.83
N GLY A 18 48.77 -12.03 25.35
CA GLY A 18 49.18 -12.52 24.04
C GLY A 18 48.45 -11.81 22.89
N GLN A 19 49.18 -11.26 21.92
CA GLN A 19 48.59 -10.57 20.77
C GLN A 19 47.78 -11.54 19.86
N PRO A 20 46.60 -11.13 19.35
CA PRO A 20 45.85 -11.93 18.39
C PRO A 20 46.59 -12.04 17.05
N SER A 21 46.64 -13.24 16.48
CA SER A 21 47.49 -13.52 15.30
C SER A 21 46.99 -12.82 14.02
N ARG A 22 47.94 -12.44 13.14
CA ARG A 22 47.71 -11.71 11.88
C ARG A 22 46.60 -12.29 10.97
N ARG A 23 46.25 -13.58 11.10
CA ARG A 23 45.13 -14.21 10.37
C ARG A 23 43.75 -13.65 10.76
N TRP A 24 43.51 -13.34 12.04
CA TRP A 24 42.21 -12.81 12.49
C TRP A 24 41.93 -11.42 11.88
N HIS A 25 42.94 -10.56 11.81
CA HIS A 25 42.80 -9.26 11.15
C HIS A 25 42.59 -9.37 9.63
N LYS A 26 43.14 -10.39 8.94
CA LYS A 26 42.81 -10.63 7.51
C LYS A 26 41.34 -10.97 7.32
N LEU A 27 40.77 -11.86 8.15
CA LEU A 27 39.36 -12.25 8.07
C LEU A 27 38.40 -11.10 8.39
N GLN A 28 38.73 -10.24 9.37
CA GLN A 28 37.94 -9.04 9.64
C GLN A 28 38.05 -7.97 8.54
N ARG A 29 39.21 -7.82 7.88
CA ARG A 29 39.38 -6.90 6.74
C ARG A 29 38.56 -7.31 5.53
N ALA A 30 38.44 -8.62 5.24
CA ALA A 30 37.63 -9.11 4.12
C ALA A 30 36.15 -8.67 4.22
N ARG A 31 35.58 -8.61 5.43
CA ARG A 31 34.21 -8.10 5.68
C ARG A 31 34.06 -6.57 5.61
N LYS A 32 35.13 -5.82 5.31
CA LYS A 32 35.13 -4.35 5.19
C LYS A 32 35.90 -3.85 3.97
N ALA A 33 35.95 -4.65 2.90
CA ALA A 33 36.48 -4.21 1.61
C ALA A 33 35.62 -3.04 1.06
N PRO A 34 36.23 -1.97 0.53
CA PRO A 34 35.49 -0.95 -0.20
C PRO A 34 35.01 -1.51 -1.54
N GLU A 35 33.82 -1.10 -1.98
CA GLU A 35 33.27 -1.48 -3.28
C GLU A 35 33.72 -0.50 -4.36
N HIS A 36 34.39 -1.03 -5.39
CA HIS A 36 35.05 -0.29 -6.46
C HIS A 36 34.35 -0.45 -7.83
N SER A 37 33.39 -1.37 -7.98
CA SER A 37 32.62 -1.51 -9.22
C SER A 37 31.77 -0.26 -9.49
N GLY A 38 32.12 0.46 -10.55
CA GLY A 38 31.31 1.55 -11.09
C GLY A 38 29.97 1.04 -11.65
N ARG A 39 29.92 -0.21 -12.15
CA ARG A 39 28.70 -0.82 -12.70
C ARG A 39 27.66 -1.05 -11.60
N LEU A 40 28.05 -1.75 -10.52
CA LEU A 40 27.15 -1.99 -9.39
C LEU A 40 26.65 -0.67 -8.77
N ARG A 41 27.55 0.31 -8.58
CA ARG A 41 27.18 1.64 -8.06
C ARG A 41 26.19 2.38 -8.96
N ALA A 42 26.39 2.37 -10.28
CA ALA A 42 25.47 2.99 -11.23
C ALA A 42 24.08 2.32 -11.21
N ILE A 43 24.02 0.99 -11.11
CA ILE A 43 22.76 0.24 -11.03
C ILE A 43 22.04 0.51 -9.69
N THR A 44 22.77 0.56 -8.55
CA THR A 44 22.19 0.95 -7.26
C THR A 44 21.67 2.40 -7.29
N PHE A 45 22.43 3.34 -7.86
CA PHE A 45 21.99 4.73 -8.03
C PHE A 45 20.70 4.81 -8.86
N ALA A 46 20.64 4.09 -9.99
CA ALA A 46 19.45 4.05 -10.84
C ALA A 46 18.23 3.49 -10.08
N ALA A 47 18.38 2.38 -9.36
CA ALA A 47 17.28 1.77 -8.59
C ALA A 47 16.77 2.71 -7.47
N GLN A 48 17.69 3.43 -6.82
CA GLN A 48 17.36 4.45 -5.83
C GLN A 48 16.65 5.65 -6.48
N ALA A 49 17.15 6.16 -7.62
CA ALA A 49 16.53 7.26 -8.36
C ALA A 49 15.10 6.91 -8.83
N VAL A 50 14.88 5.70 -9.34
CA VAL A 50 13.55 5.18 -9.71
C VAL A 50 12.59 5.20 -8.53
N SER A 51 13.03 4.80 -7.33
CA SER A 51 12.20 4.86 -6.12
C SER A 51 11.85 6.30 -5.69
N VAL A 52 12.74 7.26 -5.95
CA VAL A 52 12.49 8.69 -5.66
C VAL A 52 11.50 9.27 -6.65
N VAL A 53 11.63 8.99 -7.95
CA VAL A 53 10.69 9.46 -8.99
C VAL A 53 9.30 8.84 -8.79
N ALA A 54 9.22 7.55 -8.44
CA ALA A 54 7.96 6.89 -8.11
C ALA A 54 7.21 7.58 -6.97
N LEU A 55 7.93 7.89 -5.88
CA LEU A 55 7.34 8.54 -4.72
C LEU A 55 7.04 10.03 -4.99
N ALA A 56 7.88 10.71 -5.78
CA ALA A 56 7.63 12.08 -6.25
C ALA A 56 6.32 12.21 -7.02
N TYR A 57 6.06 11.26 -7.92
CA TYR A 57 4.88 11.21 -8.77
C TYR A 57 3.61 10.92 -7.93
N HIS A 58 3.56 9.84 -7.15
CA HIS A 58 2.34 9.49 -6.40
C HIS A 58 2.02 10.42 -5.21
N ALA A 59 2.99 11.21 -4.72
CA ALA A 59 2.80 12.18 -3.65
C ALA A 59 2.89 13.66 -4.12
N GLN A 60 3.15 13.91 -5.41
CA GLN A 60 3.33 15.24 -6.03
C GLN A 60 4.37 16.16 -5.35
N VAL A 61 5.40 15.59 -4.72
CA VAL A 61 6.45 16.31 -3.96
C VAL A 61 7.74 16.53 -4.76
N TRP A 62 7.61 16.98 -6.02
CA TRP A 62 8.70 17.10 -6.99
C TRP A 62 9.91 17.92 -6.52
N LEU A 63 9.70 18.98 -5.73
CA LEU A 63 10.80 19.80 -5.18
C LEU A 63 11.67 18.99 -4.19
N ALA A 64 11.05 18.22 -3.30
CA ALA A 64 11.76 17.37 -2.34
C ALA A 64 12.48 16.21 -3.07
N ALA A 65 11.88 15.69 -4.12
CA ALA A 65 12.49 14.65 -4.96
C ALA A 65 13.71 15.15 -5.74
N LEU A 66 13.65 16.35 -6.33
CA LEU A 66 14.78 16.99 -7.00
C LEU A 66 15.97 17.16 -6.03
N LEU A 67 15.71 17.68 -4.83
CA LEU A 67 16.72 17.87 -3.80
C LEU A 67 17.29 16.52 -3.30
N ALA A 68 16.45 15.49 -3.14
CA ALA A 68 16.90 14.14 -2.82
C ALA A 68 17.78 13.52 -3.93
N LEU A 69 17.43 13.68 -5.21
CA LEU A 69 18.23 13.19 -6.35
C LEU A 69 19.61 13.87 -6.41
N ILE A 70 19.68 15.18 -6.14
CA ILE A 70 20.95 15.93 -6.08
C ILE A 70 21.83 15.39 -4.95
N ILE A 71 21.28 15.26 -3.73
CA ILE A 71 22.02 14.73 -2.56
C ILE A 71 22.46 13.27 -2.80
N LEU A 72 21.61 12.45 -3.41
CA LEU A 72 21.88 11.05 -3.75
C LEU A 72 23.04 10.92 -4.76
N ALA A 73 23.02 11.71 -5.84
CA ALA A 73 24.06 11.72 -6.87
C ALA A 73 25.41 12.19 -6.31
N LEU A 74 25.40 13.22 -5.47
CA LEU A 74 26.60 13.69 -4.77
C LEU A 74 27.13 12.63 -3.78
N GLY A 75 26.26 11.92 -3.08
CA GLY A 75 26.63 10.84 -2.14
C GLY A 75 27.28 9.64 -2.82
N HIS A 76 26.73 9.18 -3.95
CA HIS A 76 27.35 8.13 -4.78
C HIS A 76 28.70 8.58 -5.35
N ARG A 77 28.80 9.82 -5.86
CA ARG A 77 30.06 10.39 -6.38
C ARG A 77 31.12 10.58 -5.30
N TYR A 78 30.72 10.98 -4.08
CA TYR A 78 31.63 11.10 -2.94
C TYR A 78 32.11 9.73 -2.46
N THR A 79 31.19 8.78 -2.24
CA THR A 79 31.55 7.44 -1.74
C THR A 79 32.42 6.67 -2.71
N TYR A 80 32.15 6.72 -4.02
CA TYR A 80 33.02 6.12 -5.02
C TYR A 80 34.46 6.65 -4.97
N ARG A 81 34.63 7.98 -4.78
CA ARG A 81 35.96 8.62 -4.70
C ARG A 81 36.69 8.39 -3.37
N HIS A 82 35.98 8.17 -2.27
CA HIS A 82 36.55 8.13 -0.91
C HIS A 82 36.34 6.80 -0.17
N CYS A 83 35.90 5.73 -0.86
CA CYS A 83 35.58 4.43 -0.27
C CYS A 83 36.74 3.83 0.54
N ALA A 84 38.00 4.05 0.12
CA ALA A 84 39.19 3.60 0.83
C ALA A 84 39.52 4.39 2.11
N ALA A 85 39.04 5.64 2.24
CA ALA A 85 39.38 6.55 3.33
C ALA A 85 38.20 7.51 3.70
N PRO A 86 37.06 6.98 4.17
CA PRO A 86 35.84 7.78 4.39
C PRO A 86 36.02 8.80 5.53
N SER A 87 35.89 10.09 5.21
CA SER A 87 36.06 11.20 6.16
C SER A 87 35.15 11.09 7.39
N ARG A 88 35.69 11.45 8.56
CA ARG A 88 34.89 11.60 9.80
C ARG A 88 33.96 12.80 9.74
N ARG A 89 34.39 13.91 9.09
CA ARG A 89 33.58 15.13 8.95
C ARG A 89 32.32 14.86 8.12
N VAL A 90 32.43 14.10 7.03
CA VAL A 90 31.27 13.77 6.19
C VAL A 90 30.29 12.86 6.93
N ARG A 91 30.76 11.86 7.69
CA ARG A 91 29.85 11.04 8.52
C ARG A 91 29.14 11.83 9.63
N LEU A 92 29.78 12.88 10.18
CA LEU A 92 29.11 13.83 11.06
C LEU A 92 28.05 14.66 10.31
N LEU A 93 28.34 15.15 9.11
CA LEU A 93 27.37 15.86 8.27
C LEU A 93 26.18 14.97 7.86
N VAL A 94 26.40 13.69 7.59
CA VAL A 94 25.34 12.70 7.33
C VAL A 94 24.45 12.50 8.56
N PHE A 95 25.07 12.37 9.75
CA PHE A 95 24.33 12.27 11.01
C PHE A 95 23.48 13.53 11.28
N VAL A 96 24.07 14.72 11.16
CA VAL A 96 23.37 16.00 11.37
C VAL A 96 22.27 16.20 10.31
N GLY A 97 22.56 15.92 9.04
CA GLY A 97 21.59 16.02 7.94
C GLY A 97 20.38 15.11 8.14
N LEU A 98 20.58 13.88 8.66
CA LEU A 98 19.48 12.97 8.97
C LEU A 98 18.60 13.50 10.12
N HIS A 99 19.19 14.14 11.13
CA HIS A 99 18.44 14.79 12.21
C HIS A 99 17.70 16.04 11.70
N LEU A 100 18.31 16.84 10.83
CA LEU A 100 17.65 17.98 10.18
C LEU A 100 16.48 17.54 9.28
N ALA A 101 16.61 16.42 8.57
CA ALA A 101 15.49 15.82 7.83
C ALA A 101 14.36 15.33 8.76
N PHE A 102 14.69 14.82 9.95
CA PHE A 102 13.70 14.44 10.96
C PHE A 102 13.03 15.66 11.62
N VAL A 103 13.75 16.77 11.82
CA VAL A 103 13.17 18.06 12.21
C VAL A 103 12.28 18.63 11.10
N TRP A 104 12.67 18.49 9.82
CA TRP A 104 11.82 18.84 8.67
C TRP A 104 10.52 18.03 8.64
N LEU A 105 10.57 16.71 8.88
CA LEU A 105 9.37 15.89 9.10
C LEU A 105 8.51 16.49 10.20
N PHE A 106 9.09 16.70 11.39
CA PHE A 106 8.37 17.17 12.57
C PHE A 106 7.70 18.52 12.33
N CYS A 107 8.43 19.54 11.88
CA CYS A 107 7.87 20.84 11.54
C CYS A 107 6.84 20.76 10.39
N GLY A 108 7.08 19.91 9.38
CA GLY A 108 6.14 19.69 8.28
C GLY A 108 4.79 19.13 8.75
N LEU A 109 4.79 18.24 9.75
CA LEU A 109 3.59 17.72 10.39
C LEU A 109 2.78 18.79 11.16
N PHE A 110 3.42 19.88 11.64
CA PHE A 110 2.73 21.00 12.32
C PHE A 110 2.31 22.16 11.40
N ILE A 111 2.93 22.27 10.24
CA ILE A 111 2.70 23.35 9.25
C ILE A 111 1.78 22.86 8.10
N GLY A 112 1.42 21.57 8.06
CA GLY A 112 0.49 21.02 7.08
C GLY A 112 1.12 20.68 5.72
N GLN A 113 2.43 20.41 5.69
CA GLN A 113 3.13 20.01 4.47
C GLN A 113 2.54 18.71 3.88
N PRO A 114 2.49 18.56 2.54
CA PRO A 114 2.00 17.34 1.91
C PRO A 114 3.02 16.20 2.04
N TYR A 115 2.54 15.06 2.58
CA TYR A 115 3.28 13.79 2.69
C TYR A 115 4.72 13.91 3.27
N PRO A 116 4.93 14.56 4.44
CA PRO A 116 6.27 14.80 4.97
C PRO A 116 7.03 13.50 5.27
N GLN A 117 6.32 12.40 5.54
CA GLN A 117 6.90 11.05 5.69
C GLN A 117 7.49 10.51 4.38
N ALA A 118 6.89 10.83 3.23
CA ALA A 118 7.42 10.49 1.92
C ALA A 118 8.66 11.34 1.59
N GLN A 119 8.60 12.65 1.90
CA GLN A 119 9.75 13.54 1.79
C GLN A 119 10.94 13.04 2.63
N LEU A 120 10.70 12.69 3.91
CA LEU A 120 11.73 12.12 4.78
C LEU A 120 12.32 10.83 4.22
N ALA A 121 11.52 9.91 3.68
CA ALA A 121 12.02 8.62 3.19
C ALA A 121 13.01 8.81 2.01
N MET A 122 12.69 9.70 1.06
CA MET A 122 13.60 10.08 -0.03
C MET A 122 14.88 10.75 0.49
N LEU A 123 14.75 11.73 1.39
CA LEU A 123 15.87 12.48 1.96
C LEU A 123 16.78 11.60 2.80
N ALA A 124 16.22 10.75 3.67
CA ALA A 124 16.97 9.81 4.50
C ALA A 124 17.78 8.82 3.64
N MET A 125 17.18 8.26 2.59
CA MET A 125 17.91 7.41 1.64
C MET A 125 19.04 8.18 0.94
N ALA A 126 18.78 9.40 0.46
CA ALA A 126 19.77 10.24 -0.21
C ALA A 126 20.94 10.62 0.73
N ILE A 127 20.66 10.88 2.00
CA ILE A 127 21.65 11.18 3.04
C ILE A 127 22.47 9.93 3.40
N ILE A 128 21.82 8.78 3.59
CA ILE A 128 22.49 7.49 3.88
C ILE A 128 23.37 7.03 2.70
N ALA A 129 23.07 7.47 1.47
CA ALA A 129 23.90 7.18 0.29
C ALA A 129 25.37 7.60 0.42
N TRP A 130 25.67 8.56 1.31
CA TRP A 130 27.03 9.05 1.59
C TRP A 130 27.88 8.10 2.45
N ASP A 131 27.33 6.98 2.95
CA ASP A 131 28.06 5.89 3.63
C ASP A 131 28.00 4.56 2.86
N LEU A 132 27.64 4.57 1.56
CA LEU A 132 27.67 3.41 0.65
C LEU A 132 29.10 2.96 0.29
N ILE A 133 29.84 2.48 1.29
CA ILE A 133 31.26 2.13 1.18
C ILE A 133 31.47 0.69 0.67
N THR A 134 30.73 -0.30 1.18
CA THR A 134 30.95 -1.74 0.90
C THR A 134 29.88 -2.36 -0.02
N ARG A 135 30.14 -3.55 -0.58
CA ARG A 135 29.16 -4.32 -1.38
C ARG A 135 27.86 -4.59 -0.61
N LEU A 136 27.96 -4.90 0.69
CA LEU A 136 26.80 -5.06 1.57
C LEU A 136 25.98 -3.78 1.69
N ASN A 137 26.64 -2.61 1.73
CA ASN A 137 25.94 -1.33 1.79
C ASN A 137 25.16 -1.06 0.49
N LEU A 138 25.64 -1.51 -0.68
CA LEU A 138 24.88 -1.42 -1.94
C LEU A 138 23.61 -2.28 -1.92
N TYR A 139 23.66 -3.48 -1.35
CA TYR A 139 22.44 -4.27 -1.07
C TYR A 139 21.48 -3.53 -0.13
N SER A 140 21.98 -2.86 0.92
CA SER A 140 21.15 -1.98 1.76
C SER A 140 20.55 -0.81 0.98
N GLY A 141 21.26 -0.27 -0.03
CA GLY A 141 20.76 0.75 -0.96
C GLY A 141 19.49 0.31 -1.71
N PHE A 142 19.45 -0.95 -2.16
CA PHE A 142 18.24 -1.57 -2.71
C PHE A 142 17.14 -1.75 -1.64
N GLY A 143 17.50 -2.05 -0.39
CA GLY A 143 16.54 -2.10 0.73
C GLY A 143 15.85 -0.76 0.99
N PHE A 144 16.60 0.35 0.98
CA PHE A 144 16.02 1.70 1.11
C PHE A 144 15.16 2.09 -0.11
N ALA A 145 15.59 1.74 -1.32
CA ALA A 145 14.80 1.96 -2.54
C ALA A 145 13.48 1.15 -2.53
N LEU A 146 13.51 -0.09 -2.04
CA LEU A 146 12.30 -0.91 -1.83
C LEU A 146 11.39 -0.30 -0.75
N GLY A 147 11.95 0.30 0.30
CA GLY A 147 11.19 1.06 1.30
C GLY A 147 10.47 2.27 0.69
N ASN A 148 11.14 3.06 -0.15
CA ASN A 148 10.52 4.16 -0.89
C ASN A 148 9.44 3.65 -1.87
N LEU A 149 9.68 2.54 -2.57
CA LEU A 149 8.69 1.92 -3.45
C LEU A 149 7.49 1.34 -2.69
N TYR A 150 7.67 0.86 -1.46
CA TYR A 150 6.55 0.45 -0.60
C TYR A 150 5.68 1.64 -0.21
N ILE A 151 6.26 2.78 0.17
CA ILE A 151 5.51 4.02 0.45
C ILE A 151 4.86 4.54 -0.84
N ALA A 152 5.54 4.45 -1.98
CA ALA A 152 4.97 4.80 -3.28
C ALA A 152 3.77 3.90 -3.63
N ALA A 153 3.84 2.59 -3.32
CA ALA A 153 2.71 1.67 -3.48
C ALA A 153 1.50 2.05 -2.62
N THR A 154 1.72 2.40 -1.35
CA THR A 154 0.61 2.80 -0.45
C THR A 154 -0.01 4.16 -0.81
N LEU A 155 0.68 4.99 -1.60
CA LEU A 155 0.17 6.24 -2.16
C LEU A 155 -0.29 6.11 -3.63
N SER A 156 -0.02 4.98 -4.29
CA SER A 156 -0.39 4.74 -5.68
C SER A 156 -1.90 4.54 -5.84
N ARG A 157 -2.46 5.17 -6.89
CA ARG A 157 -3.89 5.12 -7.23
C ARG A 157 -4.13 4.90 -8.73
N ASP A 158 -3.06 4.65 -9.48
CA ASP A 158 -3.03 4.41 -10.93
C ASP A 158 -2.15 3.18 -11.27
N LEU A 159 -2.09 2.82 -12.55
CA LEU A 159 -1.28 1.71 -13.05
C LEU A 159 0.21 2.05 -13.24
N LEU A 160 0.60 3.33 -13.19
CA LEU A 160 1.95 3.79 -13.52
C LEU A 160 2.98 3.33 -12.47
N PHE A 161 2.53 3.09 -11.23
CA PHE A 161 3.32 2.39 -10.20
C PHE A 161 3.92 1.06 -10.71
N GLY A 162 3.18 0.31 -11.53
CA GLY A 162 3.63 -0.97 -12.08
C GLY A 162 4.88 -0.82 -12.94
N LEU A 163 5.04 0.29 -13.67
CA LEU A 163 6.22 0.57 -14.48
C LEU A 163 7.46 0.84 -13.62
N PHE A 164 7.30 1.60 -12.53
CA PHE A 164 8.38 1.83 -11.56
C PHE A 164 8.82 0.53 -10.86
N LEU A 165 7.86 -0.33 -10.50
CA LEU A 165 8.14 -1.64 -9.90
C LEU A 165 8.89 -2.57 -10.88
N LEU A 166 8.43 -2.67 -12.13
CA LEU A 166 9.09 -3.47 -13.17
C LEU A 166 10.52 -2.98 -13.45
N LEU A 167 10.73 -1.67 -13.55
CA LEU A 167 12.03 -1.06 -13.75
C LEU A 167 12.98 -1.34 -12.56
N PHE A 168 12.48 -1.24 -11.33
CA PHE A 168 13.24 -1.59 -10.12
C PHE A 168 13.62 -3.07 -10.08
N VAL A 169 12.69 -3.99 -10.40
CA VAL A 169 12.97 -5.42 -10.46
C VAL A 169 14.01 -5.74 -11.55
N GLY A 170 13.92 -5.10 -12.72
CA GLY A 170 14.93 -5.22 -13.77
C GLY A 170 16.32 -4.76 -13.31
N LEU A 171 16.41 -3.63 -12.60
CA LEU A 171 17.67 -3.12 -12.03
C LEU A 171 18.21 -4.02 -10.91
N LEU A 172 17.35 -4.62 -10.08
CA LEU A 172 17.75 -5.59 -9.06
C LEU A 172 18.31 -6.88 -9.69
N LEU A 173 17.65 -7.42 -10.71
CA LEU A 173 18.14 -8.58 -11.46
C LEU A 173 19.47 -8.29 -12.17
N ALA A 174 19.61 -7.10 -12.77
CA ALA A 174 20.87 -6.65 -13.37
C ALA A 174 21.99 -6.52 -12.32
N PHE A 175 21.70 -5.97 -11.13
CA PHE A 175 22.67 -5.88 -10.04
C PHE A 175 23.13 -7.27 -9.58
N LEU A 176 22.20 -8.21 -9.39
CA LEU A 176 22.52 -9.59 -8.98
C LEU A 176 23.36 -10.32 -10.03
N TRP A 177 23.05 -10.15 -11.32
CA TRP A 177 23.81 -10.74 -12.43
C TRP A 177 25.22 -10.15 -12.53
N VAL A 178 25.37 -8.82 -12.44
CA VAL A 178 26.70 -8.19 -12.41
C VAL A 178 27.49 -8.64 -11.17
N ALA A 179 26.85 -8.74 -10.00
CA ALA A 179 27.52 -9.18 -8.78
C ALA A 179 28.07 -10.62 -8.89
N ASP A 180 27.27 -11.60 -9.35
CA ASP A 180 27.74 -12.97 -9.63
C ASP A 180 28.92 -13.00 -10.62
N SER A 181 28.85 -12.16 -11.68
CA SER A 181 29.90 -12.07 -12.69
C SER A 181 31.20 -11.46 -12.18
N GLU A 182 31.14 -10.56 -11.19
CA GLU A 182 32.30 -9.92 -10.58
C GLU A 182 32.89 -10.71 -9.41
N ASP A 183 32.05 -11.41 -8.62
CA ASP A 183 32.48 -12.20 -7.46
C ASP A 183 33.14 -13.55 -7.84
N GLY A 184 33.19 -13.88 -9.14
CA GLY A 184 34.02 -14.98 -9.67
C GLY A 184 33.66 -16.37 -9.14
N VAL A 185 32.40 -16.59 -8.76
CA VAL A 185 31.94 -17.82 -8.08
C VAL A 185 32.21 -19.08 -8.92
N LYS A 186 32.22 -18.94 -10.25
CA LYS A 186 32.49 -20.00 -11.23
C LYS A 186 33.96 -20.44 -11.25
N ASP A 187 34.87 -19.57 -10.83
CA ASP A 187 36.34 -19.76 -10.88
C ASP A 187 36.95 -20.06 -9.50
N ASN A 188 36.13 -20.28 -8.47
CA ASN A 188 36.58 -20.46 -7.09
C ASN A 188 37.02 -21.93 -6.81
N PRO A 189 38.32 -22.23 -6.65
CA PRO A 189 38.84 -23.61 -6.53
C PRO A 189 38.54 -24.29 -5.18
N LEU A 190 37.95 -23.56 -4.22
CA LEU A 190 37.46 -24.14 -2.96
C LEU A 190 36.02 -24.67 -3.07
N ILE A 191 35.26 -24.19 -4.07
CA ILE A 191 33.92 -24.68 -4.41
C ILE A 191 34.04 -25.70 -5.55
N VAL A 192 34.80 -25.36 -6.59
CA VAL A 192 35.17 -26.27 -7.67
C VAL A 192 36.53 -26.91 -7.35
N ARG A 193 36.53 -27.98 -6.54
CA ARG A 193 37.70 -28.87 -6.53
C ARG A 193 37.86 -29.46 -7.94
N PRO A 194 39.01 -29.31 -8.62
CA PRO A 194 39.27 -30.10 -9.80
C PRO A 194 39.30 -31.57 -9.39
N VAL A 195 38.37 -32.37 -9.92
CA VAL A 195 38.49 -33.82 -9.86
C VAL A 195 39.80 -34.16 -10.57
N VAL A 196 40.70 -34.86 -9.87
CA VAL A 196 41.99 -35.28 -10.44
C VAL A 196 41.68 -36.10 -11.70
N ARG A 197 42.12 -35.60 -12.86
CA ARG A 197 42.01 -36.35 -14.11
C ARG A 197 42.88 -37.59 -14.02
N SER A 198 42.26 -38.75 -13.82
CA SER A 198 42.88 -40.03 -14.19
C SER A 198 43.27 -39.97 -15.68
N PRO A 199 44.43 -40.51 -16.08
CA PRO A 199 44.82 -40.50 -17.49
C PRO A 199 43.90 -41.40 -18.34
N ALA A 200 43.62 -40.95 -19.58
CA ALA A 200 42.95 -41.67 -20.66
C ALA A 200 41.54 -42.24 -20.36
N GLY A 201 40.54 -41.67 -21.04
CA GLY A 201 39.16 -42.15 -21.06
C GLY A 201 38.24 -41.09 -21.64
N ASP A 202 37.78 -41.29 -22.88
CA ASP A 202 36.96 -40.29 -23.58
C ASP A 202 35.59 -40.15 -22.89
N GLY A 203 35.34 -38.94 -22.39
CA GLY A 203 34.13 -38.61 -21.66
C GLY A 203 34.03 -37.12 -21.43
N THR A 204 33.11 -36.46 -22.14
CA THR A 204 32.71 -35.08 -21.84
C THR A 204 32.21 -34.99 -20.40
N PRO A 205 32.51 -33.90 -19.65
CA PRO A 205 32.15 -33.79 -18.25
C PRO A 205 30.65 -33.57 -18.06
N HIS A 206 29.88 -34.67 -18.08
CA HIS A 206 28.45 -34.66 -17.84
C HIS A 206 28.17 -34.30 -16.37
N MET A 207 27.53 -33.14 -16.17
CA MET A 207 26.91 -32.80 -14.89
C MET A 207 25.87 -33.88 -14.55
N PRO A 208 25.90 -34.52 -13.36
CA PRO A 208 25.02 -35.64 -13.06
C PRO A 208 23.55 -35.20 -13.13
N ALA A 209 22.76 -35.91 -13.94
CA ALA A 209 21.38 -35.53 -14.29
C ALA A 209 20.43 -35.39 -13.07
N SER A 210 20.80 -35.99 -11.94
CA SER A 210 20.09 -35.88 -10.66
C SER A 210 20.18 -34.49 -9.99
N TRP A 211 21.10 -33.61 -10.40
CA TRP A 211 21.27 -32.26 -9.81
C TRP A 211 20.84 -31.12 -10.73
N SER A 212 20.91 -31.31 -12.06
CA SER A 212 20.38 -30.32 -13.01
C SER A 212 18.85 -30.21 -12.94
N GLN A 213 18.16 -31.34 -12.76
CA GLN A 213 16.71 -31.43 -12.51
C GLN A 213 16.26 -30.54 -11.33
N PRO A 214 16.65 -30.78 -10.06
CA PRO A 214 16.13 -30.01 -8.93
C PRO A 214 16.49 -28.52 -8.97
N LEU A 215 17.63 -28.13 -9.55
CA LEU A 215 17.98 -26.71 -9.71
C LEU A 215 17.09 -26.03 -10.77
N ALA A 216 16.86 -26.68 -11.91
CA ALA A 216 15.95 -26.19 -12.94
C ALA A 216 14.48 -26.17 -12.45
N TRP A 217 14.06 -27.18 -11.69
CA TRP A 217 12.76 -27.19 -11.01
C TRP A 217 12.65 -26.07 -9.97
N GLY A 218 13.69 -25.82 -9.17
CA GLY A 218 13.73 -24.72 -8.20
C GLY A 218 13.63 -23.34 -8.85
N LEU A 219 14.33 -23.12 -9.98
CA LEU A 219 14.23 -21.89 -10.77
C LEU A 219 12.86 -21.75 -11.45
N ARG A 220 12.30 -22.84 -11.98
CA ARG A 220 10.95 -22.84 -12.58
C ARG A 220 9.83 -22.67 -11.55
N LEU A 221 10.00 -23.19 -10.33
CA LEU A 221 9.10 -22.93 -9.20
C LEU A 221 9.26 -21.51 -8.67
N GLY A 222 10.48 -20.98 -8.60
CA GLY A 222 10.74 -19.59 -8.20
C GLY A 222 10.12 -18.59 -9.17
N LEU A 223 10.40 -18.74 -10.47
CA LEU A 223 9.80 -17.93 -11.53
C LEU A 223 8.29 -18.15 -11.63
N GLY A 224 7.85 -19.42 -11.52
CA GLY A 224 6.44 -19.80 -11.52
C GLY A 224 5.66 -19.16 -10.39
N LEU A 225 6.18 -19.19 -9.15
CA LEU A 225 5.58 -18.50 -8.00
C LEU A 225 5.64 -16.98 -8.16
N LEU A 226 6.73 -16.42 -8.69
CA LEU A 226 6.89 -14.99 -8.92
C LEU A 226 5.93 -14.45 -10.00
N LEU A 227 5.47 -15.31 -10.93
CA LEU A 227 4.37 -15.03 -11.86
C LEU A 227 2.99 -15.39 -11.27
N LEU A 228 2.90 -16.42 -10.43
CA LEU A 228 1.66 -16.84 -9.77
C LEU A 228 1.18 -15.81 -8.74
N VAL A 229 2.07 -15.11 -8.03
CA VAL A 229 1.70 -14.06 -7.08
C VAL A 229 0.94 -12.90 -7.74
N PRO A 230 1.42 -12.26 -8.82
CA PRO A 230 0.65 -11.22 -9.51
C PRO A 230 -0.61 -11.80 -10.19
N LEU A 231 -0.60 -13.05 -10.68
CA LEU A 231 -1.82 -13.70 -11.17
C LEU A 231 -2.86 -13.87 -10.06
N ILE A 232 -2.48 -14.41 -8.89
CA ILE A 232 -3.37 -14.53 -7.72
C ILE A 232 -3.88 -13.16 -7.29
N PHE A 233 -3.03 -12.12 -7.29
CA PHE A 233 -3.46 -10.75 -6.96
C PHE A 233 -4.50 -10.20 -7.96
N ILE A 234 -4.30 -10.42 -9.27
CA ILE A 234 -5.21 -9.99 -10.35
C ILE A 234 -6.54 -10.77 -10.30
N PHE A 235 -6.48 -12.07 -10.02
CA PHE A 235 -7.67 -12.94 -9.95
C PHE A 235 -8.32 -13.01 -8.55
N SER A 236 -7.73 -12.40 -7.52
CA SER A 236 -8.33 -12.33 -6.19
C SER A 236 -9.53 -11.36 -6.17
N PRO A 237 -10.73 -11.77 -5.74
CA PRO A 237 -11.88 -10.88 -5.63
C PRO A 237 -11.63 -9.81 -4.55
N ARG A 238 -11.65 -8.55 -4.96
CA ARG A 238 -11.39 -7.41 -4.06
C ARG A 238 -12.65 -7.05 -3.26
N TYR A 239 -12.80 -7.69 -2.11
CA TYR A 239 -13.80 -7.30 -1.12
C TYR A 239 -13.40 -5.98 -0.46
N ALA A 240 -14.17 -4.93 -0.72
CA ALA A 240 -14.15 -3.70 0.05
C ALA A 240 -14.88 -3.93 1.39
N ALA A 241 -14.21 -4.62 2.31
CA ALA A 241 -14.58 -4.62 3.72
C ALA A 241 -14.45 -3.20 4.29
N ILE A 242 -15.20 -2.91 5.36
CA ILE A 242 -14.91 -1.76 6.22
C ILE A 242 -13.43 -1.87 6.64
N PRO A 243 -12.60 -0.83 6.44
CA PRO A 243 -11.18 -0.93 6.73
C PRO A 243 -11.00 -1.20 8.24
N PRO A 244 -10.21 -2.22 8.66
CA PRO A 244 -10.13 -2.65 10.06
C PRO A 244 -9.42 -1.66 10.97
N LEU A 245 -8.91 -0.56 10.41
CA LEU A 245 -8.48 0.65 11.08
C LEU A 245 -9.09 1.82 10.30
N ALA A 246 -9.60 2.84 11.00
CA ALA A 246 -10.00 4.08 10.34
C ALA A 246 -8.78 4.69 9.60
N PRO A 247 -8.96 5.28 8.40
CA PRO A 247 -7.87 5.83 7.62
C PRO A 247 -7.35 7.13 8.23
N PHE A 248 -6.38 7.00 9.14
CA PHE A 248 -5.75 8.13 9.80
C PHE A 248 -4.86 8.94 8.84
N SER A 249 -5.06 10.26 8.80
CA SER A 249 -4.17 11.18 8.10
C SER A 249 -3.12 11.72 9.07
N LEU A 250 -1.83 11.55 8.76
CA LEU A 250 -0.71 12.16 9.51
C LEU A 250 -0.57 13.65 9.13
N ARG A 251 -1.61 14.44 9.44
CA ARG A 251 -1.68 15.88 9.17
C ARG A 251 -2.06 16.65 10.44
N VAL A 252 -1.81 17.95 10.41
CA VAL A 252 -2.57 18.92 11.22
C VAL A 252 -4.06 18.72 10.93
N PRO A 253 -4.95 18.80 11.93
CA PRO A 253 -6.39 18.91 11.70
C PRO A 253 -6.72 20.09 10.76
N VAL A 254 -7.82 19.98 10.01
CA VAL A 254 -8.39 21.12 9.29
C VAL A 254 -8.79 22.19 10.30
N ARG A 255 -8.02 23.27 10.37
CA ARG A 255 -8.18 24.31 11.38
C ARG A 255 -9.28 25.30 11.04
N GLY A 256 -9.91 25.82 12.08
CA GLY A 256 -10.94 26.86 12.02
C GLY A 256 -12.20 26.50 12.79
N GLY A 257 -12.92 27.53 13.24
CA GLY A 257 -14.27 27.38 13.78
C GLY A 257 -15.33 27.29 12.67
N PRO A 258 -16.60 26.99 13.01
CA PRO A 258 -17.69 26.93 12.03
C PRO A 258 -17.81 28.22 11.20
N THR A 259 -17.92 28.09 9.88
CA THR A 259 -18.14 29.20 8.94
C THR A 259 -19.23 28.84 7.94
N SER A 260 -20.27 29.68 7.87
CA SER A 260 -21.38 29.52 6.93
C SER A 260 -21.02 29.92 5.50
N GLN A 261 -19.98 30.72 5.29
CA GLN A 261 -19.42 30.95 3.96
C GLN A 261 -18.78 29.67 3.41
N ILE A 262 -19.03 29.39 2.13
CA ILE A 262 -18.23 28.44 1.39
C ILE A 262 -16.96 29.15 0.94
N VAL A 263 -15.80 28.71 1.43
CA VAL A 263 -14.51 29.19 0.97
C VAL A 263 -14.06 28.27 -0.16
N ASN A 264 -14.57 28.51 -1.36
CA ASN A 264 -14.19 27.76 -2.56
C ASN A 264 -12.87 28.33 -3.14
N PRO A 265 -11.73 27.60 -3.03
CA PRO A 265 -10.42 28.11 -3.45
C PRO A 265 -10.25 28.22 -4.98
N ALA A 266 -11.25 27.78 -5.76
CA ALA A 266 -11.27 27.82 -7.21
C ALA A 266 -11.94 29.09 -7.78
N LEU A 267 -12.58 29.92 -6.95
CA LEU A 267 -13.29 31.11 -7.41
C LEU A 267 -12.32 32.25 -7.80
N PRO A 268 -12.49 32.90 -8.97
CA PRO A 268 -11.68 34.04 -9.35
C PRO A 268 -12.07 35.30 -8.56
N LEU A 269 -11.08 36.16 -8.28
CA LEU A 269 -11.27 37.46 -7.62
C LEU A 269 -12.14 38.46 -8.40
N VAL A 270 -12.38 38.20 -9.69
CA VAL A 270 -13.29 38.96 -10.54
C VAL A 270 -14.12 37.95 -11.34
N GLN A 271 -15.44 38.02 -11.19
CA GLN A 271 -16.39 37.28 -12.01
C GLN A 271 -16.75 38.14 -13.23
N ILE A 272 -16.93 37.51 -14.39
CA ILE A 272 -17.38 38.15 -15.64
C ILE A 272 -18.56 37.30 -16.14
N GLU A 273 -19.67 37.93 -16.50
CA GLU A 273 -20.84 37.22 -17.02
C GLU A 273 -20.51 36.51 -18.36
N GLY A 274 -21.04 35.30 -18.53
CA GLY A 274 -20.81 34.47 -19.73
C GLY A 274 -19.75 33.39 -19.54
N TRP A 275 -19.20 32.90 -20.66
CA TRP A 275 -18.38 31.68 -20.70
C TRP A 275 -16.91 31.92 -20.34
N SER A 276 -16.40 31.22 -19.32
CA SER A 276 -14.94 31.12 -19.08
C SER A 276 -14.33 30.01 -19.94
N ASN A 277 -13.35 30.36 -20.79
CA ASN A 277 -12.74 29.43 -21.76
C ASN A 277 -12.23 28.12 -21.14
N ASP A 278 -12.26 27.06 -21.96
CA ASP A 278 -12.04 25.60 -21.78
C ASP A 278 -10.82 25.09 -20.95
N ARG A 279 -10.27 25.88 -20.03
CA ARG A 279 -9.05 25.58 -19.27
C ARG A 279 -9.10 25.98 -17.78
N SER A 280 -10.25 26.39 -17.25
CA SER A 280 -10.44 26.47 -15.79
C SER A 280 -10.74 25.08 -15.24
N ASP A 281 -9.97 24.59 -14.27
CA ASP A 281 -10.20 23.31 -13.59
C ASP A 281 -11.35 23.35 -12.55
N TYR A 282 -12.33 24.24 -12.77
CA TYR A 282 -13.04 24.93 -11.69
C TYR A 282 -14.55 25.01 -11.92
N TYR A 283 -15.30 24.15 -11.22
CA TYR A 283 -16.76 24.23 -11.15
C TYR A 283 -17.24 25.29 -10.15
N TYR A 284 -18.20 26.12 -10.58
CA TYR A 284 -18.73 27.23 -9.77
C TYR A 284 -19.70 26.76 -8.68
N GLY A 285 -20.56 25.76 -8.97
CA GLY A 285 -21.71 25.36 -8.14
C GLY A 285 -21.41 24.69 -6.79
N PHE A 286 -20.18 24.84 -6.27
CA PHE A 286 -19.83 24.57 -4.88
C PHE A 286 -19.61 25.88 -4.12
N ASP A 287 -20.68 26.67 -3.96
CA ASP A 287 -20.70 27.93 -3.22
C ASP A 287 -22.08 28.11 -2.54
N ASN A 288 -22.30 29.14 -1.72
CA ASN A 288 -23.58 29.42 -1.06
C ASN A 288 -24.68 29.85 -2.06
N GLN A 289 -24.29 30.17 -3.30
CA GLN A 289 -25.16 30.59 -4.39
C GLN A 289 -24.71 29.97 -5.71
N LEU A 290 -25.66 29.39 -6.46
CA LEU A 290 -25.49 28.90 -7.82
C LEU A 290 -26.30 29.81 -8.76
N ASP A 291 -25.63 30.57 -9.63
CA ASP A 291 -26.28 31.33 -10.71
C ASP A 291 -26.35 30.46 -11.98
N LEU A 292 -27.56 30.28 -12.54
CA LEU A 292 -27.78 29.43 -13.71
C LEU A 292 -27.28 30.05 -15.02
N SER A 293 -27.03 31.36 -15.05
CA SER A 293 -26.50 32.08 -16.22
C SER A 293 -24.98 31.94 -16.41
N TYR A 294 -24.27 31.45 -15.39
CA TYR A 294 -22.80 31.32 -15.40
C TYR A 294 -22.39 29.86 -15.18
N ARG A 295 -21.47 29.37 -16.02
CA ARG A 295 -20.83 28.06 -15.82
C ARG A 295 -19.31 28.18 -15.82
N GLY A 296 -18.69 27.65 -14.76
CA GLY A 296 -17.25 27.41 -14.74
C GLY A 296 -16.87 26.21 -15.61
N GLY A 297 -15.64 26.19 -16.12
CA GLY A 297 -15.16 25.10 -16.98
C GLY A 297 -15.09 23.75 -16.25
N LEU A 298 -15.49 22.69 -16.96
CA LEU A 298 -15.49 21.31 -16.49
C LEU A 298 -14.31 20.54 -17.11
N SER A 299 -13.16 20.52 -16.43
CA SER A 299 -11.96 19.85 -16.94
C SER A 299 -11.87 18.36 -16.55
N ASP A 300 -10.96 17.62 -17.18
CA ASP A 300 -10.68 16.21 -16.86
C ASP A 300 -9.85 16.02 -15.56
N THR A 301 -9.46 17.12 -14.90
CA THR A 301 -8.56 17.10 -13.72
C THR A 301 -9.16 16.30 -12.57
N ILE A 302 -8.44 15.28 -12.09
CA ILE A 302 -8.84 14.45 -10.95
C ILE A 302 -8.85 15.30 -9.67
N MET A 303 -10.03 15.46 -9.09
CA MET A 303 -10.29 16.20 -7.86
C MET A 303 -10.09 15.33 -6.62
N MET A 304 -10.54 14.08 -6.68
CA MET A 304 -10.39 13.08 -5.62
C MET A 304 -10.48 11.64 -6.15
N PHE A 305 -9.91 10.70 -5.40
CA PHE A 305 -10.20 9.28 -5.56
C PHE A 305 -11.11 8.83 -4.40
N VAL A 306 -12.17 8.06 -4.70
CA VAL A 306 -13.06 7.53 -3.66
C VAL A 306 -12.95 6.00 -3.63
N ARG A 307 -12.57 5.44 -2.48
CA ARG A 307 -12.65 3.99 -2.25
C ARG A 307 -13.99 3.69 -1.60
N SER A 308 -14.89 3.05 -2.34
CA SER A 308 -16.22 2.67 -1.86
C SER A 308 -16.59 1.27 -2.39
N PRO A 309 -17.34 0.45 -1.64
CA PRO A 309 -17.87 -0.82 -2.13
C PRO A 309 -18.98 -0.66 -3.17
N ALA A 310 -19.61 0.51 -3.25
CA ALA A 310 -20.73 0.85 -4.12
C ALA A 310 -20.51 2.23 -4.77
N ALA A 311 -21.19 2.51 -5.87
CA ALA A 311 -21.25 3.86 -6.42
C ALA A 311 -22.19 4.75 -5.59
N SER A 312 -22.15 6.06 -5.84
CA SER A 312 -23.03 7.03 -5.18
C SER A 312 -22.91 8.39 -5.86
N TYR A 313 -23.90 9.25 -5.61
CA TYR A 313 -23.66 10.68 -5.69
C TYR A 313 -22.83 11.11 -4.48
N TRP A 314 -21.67 11.74 -4.72
CA TRP A 314 -20.84 12.30 -3.66
C TRP A 314 -21.40 13.68 -3.30
N ARG A 315 -22.49 13.67 -2.52
CA ARG A 315 -23.27 14.83 -2.07
C ARG A 315 -22.43 15.77 -1.22
N SER A 316 -22.53 17.08 -1.45
CA SER A 316 -21.92 18.09 -0.57
C SER A 316 -22.94 18.87 0.26
N HIS A 317 -23.89 19.52 -0.41
CA HIS A 317 -24.93 20.36 0.18
C HIS A 317 -26.09 20.55 -0.81
N ALA A 318 -27.16 21.21 -0.39
CA ALA A 318 -28.28 21.58 -1.25
C ALA A 318 -28.65 23.07 -1.09
N TYR A 319 -29.56 23.54 -1.93
CA TYR A 319 -30.09 24.91 -1.95
C TYR A 319 -31.62 24.87 -1.88
N ASP A 320 -32.21 25.80 -1.13
CA ASP A 320 -33.64 25.83 -0.82
C ASP A 320 -34.38 27.05 -1.38
N LEU A 321 -33.70 28.18 -1.63
CA LEU A 321 -34.30 29.41 -2.14
C LEU A 321 -33.95 29.66 -3.61
N TYR A 322 -34.97 29.81 -4.47
CA TYR A 322 -34.87 30.20 -5.89
C TYR A 322 -35.46 31.60 -6.10
N ASP A 323 -34.81 32.42 -6.93
CA ASP A 323 -35.23 33.81 -7.23
C ASP A 323 -35.65 34.07 -8.69
N GLY A 324 -35.52 33.06 -9.57
CA GLY A 324 -35.75 33.19 -11.02
C GLY A 324 -34.47 33.07 -11.86
N ARG A 325 -33.29 33.12 -11.23
CA ARG A 325 -31.96 32.99 -11.88
C ARG A 325 -30.97 32.20 -11.03
N THR A 326 -31.01 32.37 -9.72
CA THR A 326 -30.05 31.77 -8.79
C THR A 326 -30.73 30.90 -7.74
N TRP A 327 -30.02 29.86 -7.31
CA TRP A 327 -30.29 29.08 -6.12
C TRP A 327 -29.36 29.52 -4.99
N ARG A 328 -29.87 29.58 -3.76
CA ARG A 328 -29.06 29.91 -2.58
C ARG A 328 -29.56 29.15 -1.35
N GLN A 329 -28.70 29.02 -0.33
CA GLN A 329 -29.13 28.61 1.02
C GLN A 329 -29.79 29.81 1.73
N SER A 330 -31.03 29.67 2.19
CA SER A 330 -31.79 30.76 2.83
C SER A 330 -31.41 30.96 4.30
N ASP A 331 -31.18 29.87 5.02
CA ASP A 331 -30.73 29.87 6.41
C ASP A 331 -29.22 29.55 6.49
N PRO A 332 -28.37 30.53 6.86
CA PRO A 332 -26.93 30.35 7.02
C PRO A 332 -26.55 29.70 8.37
N THR A 333 -27.52 29.28 9.19
CA THR A 333 -27.25 28.67 10.50
C THR A 333 -26.49 27.35 10.35
N LEU A 334 -25.46 27.18 11.18
CA LEU A 334 -24.71 25.95 11.32
C LEU A 334 -24.93 25.33 12.71
N THR A 335 -25.18 24.03 12.74
CA THR A 335 -25.17 23.23 13.97
C THR A 335 -23.80 22.55 14.10
N PRO A 336 -22.95 22.92 15.08
CA PRO A 336 -21.67 22.25 15.32
C PRO A 336 -21.89 20.80 15.74
N ILE A 337 -21.06 19.89 15.21
CA ILE A 337 -21.12 18.47 15.55
C ILE A 337 -19.98 18.18 16.54
N VAL A 338 -20.34 17.70 17.73
CA VAL A 338 -19.37 17.30 18.76
C VAL A 338 -18.77 15.94 18.36
N PRO A 339 -17.43 15.78 18.33
CA PRO A 339 -16.84 14.48 18.09
C PRO A 339 -17.06 13.55 19.29
N ALA A 340 -17.46 12.31 19.03
CA ALA A 340 -17.61 11.25 20.03
C ALA A 340 -16.27 10.57 20.35
N GLY A 341 -15.35 10.57 19.38
CA GLY A 341 -13.96 10.12 19.52
C GLY A 341 -12.97 11.28 19.44
N GLN A 342 -11.72 11.00 19.02
CA GLN A 342 -10.76 12.08 18.78
C GLN A 342 -11.07 12.83 17.48
N TRP A 343 -11.51 12.10 16.45
CA TRP A 343 -11.73 12.61 15.08
C TRP A 343 -13.03 12.07 14.46
N ASP A 344 -13.89 11.51 15.30
CA ASP A 344 -15.05 10.69 14.92
C ASP A 344 -16.32 11.47 15.24
N TYR A 345 -16.98 11.98 14.21
CA TYR A 345 -18.17 12.84 14.29
C TYR A 345 -19.41 12.01 13.98
N GLU A 346 -20.21 11.74 15.01
CA GLU A 346 -21.48 11.04 14.86
C GLU A 346 -22.55 12.03 14.37
N LEU A 347 -23.16 11.71 13.23
CA LEU A 347 -24.12 12.57 12.53
C LEU A 347 -25.56 12.28 12.94
N ARG A 348 -25.83 11.02 13.32
CA ARG A 348 -27.11 10.49 13.80
C ARG A 348 -26.88 9.12 14.42
N GLU A 349 -27.85 8.62 15.18
CA GLU A 349 -27.79 7.26 15.71
C GLU A 349 -27.67 6.21 14.60
N TRP A 350 -27.02 5.09 14.93
CA TRP A 350 -26.81 3.97 14.01
C TRP A 350 -28.12 3.23 13.74
N PRO A 351 -28.62 3.24 12.48
CA PRO A 351 -29.83 2.52 12.14
C PRO A 351 -29.56 1.02 12.04
N GLU A 352 -30.61 0.22 12.01
CA GLU A 352 -30.54 -1.16 11.52
C GLU A 352 -30.42 -1.20 9.98
N GLY A 353 -29.97 -2.32 9.42
CA GLY A 353 -29.78 -2.51 7.98
C GLY A 353 -28.33 -2.41 7.50
N ASP A 354 -28.17 -2.44 6.17
CA ASP A 354 -26.88 -2.47 5.48
C ASP A 354 -26.07 -1.19 5.68
N LYS A 355 -24.74 -1.34 5.79
CA LYS A 355 -23.80 -0.24 6.09
C LYS A 355 -22.59 -0.33 5.18
N PHE A 356 -22.13 0.80 4.67
CA PHE A 356 -20.95 0.87 3.82
C PHE A 356 -19.99 1.99 4.22
N ALA A 357 -18.69 1.71 4.10
CA ALA A 357 -17.63 2.67 4.39
C ALA A 357 -17.01 3.18 3.09
N GLN A 358 -16.88 4.50 3.01
CA GLN A 358 -16.22 5.24 1.94
C GLN A 358 -14.94 5.85 2.49
N THR A 359 -13.88 5.92 1.69
CA THR A 359 -12.68 6.73 2.01
C THR A 359 -12.36 7.64 0.84
N PHE A 360 -12.36 8.94 1.11
CA PHE A 360 -12.09 10.00 0.15
C PHE A 360 -10.62 10.42 0.25
N TYR A 361 -9.91 10.40 -0.88
CA TYR A 361 -8.52 10.82 -0.99
C TYR A 361 -8.46 12.05 -1.90
N ILE A 362 -8.31 13.21 -1.29
CA ILE A 362 -8.41 14.50 -1.97
C ILE A 362 -7.13 14.75 -2.76
N VAL A 363 -7.24 15.17 -4.02
CA VAL A 363 -6.11 15.39 -4.93
C VAL A 363 -5.91 16.88 -5.15
N GLN A 364 -6.97 17.61 -5.46
CA GLN A 364 -6.98 19.08 -5.56
C GLN A 364 -7.61 19.71 -4.32
N SER A 365 -7.20 20.92 -3.98
CA SER A 365 -7.82 21.68 -2.89
C SER A 365 -9.25 22.07 -3.29
N MET A 366 -10.22 21.60 -2.50
CA MET A 366 -11.64 21.83 -2.69
C MET A 366 -12.20 22.78 -1.60
N PRO A 367 -13.47 23.21 -1.70
CA PRO A 367 -14.10 24.06 -0.70
C PRO A 367 -14.09 23.46 0.72
N ASN A 368 -14.52 24.24 1.71
CA ASN A 368 -14.73 23.77 3.10
C ASN A 368 -16.00 22.91 3.26
N LEU A 369 -16.26 22.03 2.29
CA LEU A 369 -17.35 21.07 2.24
C LEU A 369 -16.82 19.65 2.39
N LEU A 370 -17.59 18.76 3.00
CA LEU A 370 -17.36 17.31 2.90
C LEU A 370 -18.32 16.69 1.88
N PHE A 371 -17.77 15.78 1.08
CA PHE A 371 -18.55 14.98 0.13
C PHE A 371 -18.89 13.61 0.75
N THR A 372 -20.13 13.17 0.64
CA THR A 372 -20.65 11.93 1.24
C THR A 372 -21.52 11.15 0.25
N GLY A 373 -21.36 9.83 0.16
CA GLY A 373 -22.29 8.95 -0.55
C GLY A 373 -23.35 8.34 0.38
N GLY A 374 -24.50 7.99 -0.18
CA GLY A 374 -25.66 7.49 0.58
C GLY A 374 -26.12 8.47 1.67
N ASP A 375 -26.71 7.94 2.74
CA ASP A 375 -27.07 8.72 3.93
C ASP A 375 -26.01 8.52 5.04
N PRO A 376 -25.22 9.56 5.40
CA PRO A 376 -24.06 9.42 6.26
C PRO A 376 -24.41 9.38 7.76
N VAL A 377 -23.79 8.45 8.48
CA VAL A 377 -24.01 8.19 9.92
C VAL A 377 -22.82 8.66 10.76
N VAL A 378 -21.59 8.42 10.30
CA VAL A 378 -20.35 8.84 10.98
C VAL A 378 -19.34 9.35 9.98
N VAL A 379 -18.68 10.46 10.31
CA VAL A 379 -17.54 11.01 9.56
C VAL A 379 -16.28 10.91 10.42
N VAL A 380 -15.21 10.36 9.86
CA VAL A 380 -13.89 10.29 10.51
C VAL A 380 -12.93 11.21 9.77
N ILE A 381 -12.61 12.36 10.36
CA ILE A 381 -11.71 13.39 9.80
C ILE A 381 -10.94 14.12 10.90
N ALA A 382 -9.65 14.37 10.67
CA ALA A 382 -8.89 15.28 11.52
C ALA A 382 -9.29 16.73 11.19
N ALA A 383 -10.14 17.34 12.02
CA ALA A 383 -10.60 18.73 11.91
C ALA A 383 -10.75 19.37 13.30
N ASP A 384 -10.57 20.68 13.42
CA ASP A 384 -10.87 21.40 14.67
C ASP A 384 -12.40 21.51 14.88
N SER A 385 -13.16 21.59 13.78
CA SER A 385 -14.63 21.57 13.80
C SER A 385 -15.23 20.98 12.51
N VAL A 386 -16.35 20.27 12.68
CA VAL A 386 -17.29 19.89 11.62
C VAL A 386 -18.67 20.44 12.02
N SER A 387 -19.46 20.90 11.06
CA SER A 387 -20.82 21.43 11.31
C SER A 387 -21.79 20.99 10.23
N ARG A 388 -23.07 20.91 10.57
CA ARG A 388 -24.17 20.68 9.62
C ARG A 388 -24.83 22.01 9.26
N ASP A 389 -25.10 22.24 7.97
CA ASP A 389 -25.94 23.34 7.51
C ASP A 389 -27.44 22.98 7.48
N SER A 390 -28.29 24.00 7.33
CA SER A 390 -29.76 23.90 7.24
C SER A 390 -30.29 22.90 6.20
N THR A 391 -29.47 22.54 5.20
CA THR A 391 -29.82 21.56 4.15
C THR A 391 -29.26 20.16 4.40
N GLY A 392 -28.58 19.94 5.52
CA GLY A 392 -27.86 18.71 5.83
C GLY A 392 -26.54 18.57 5.06
N GLY A 393 -25.99 19.65 4.50
CA GLY A 393 -24.61 19.69 4.03
C GLY A 393 -23.64 19.71 5.21
N LEU A 394 -22.40 19.27 4.98
CA LEU A 394 -21.37 19.18 6.03
C LEU A 394 -20.23 20.16 5.74
N ARG A 395 -20.02 21.09 6.68
CA ARG A 395 -19.06 22.20 6.59
C ARG A 395 -17.84 21.97 7.49
N LEU A 396 -16.69 22.44 7.02
CA LEU A 396 -15.43 22.51 7.77
C LEU A 396 -15.08 23.97 8.11
N GLY A 397 -14.24 24.15 9.13
CA GLY A 397 -13.69 25.46 9.50
C GLY A 397 -12.66 26.04 8.51
N GLY A 398 -12.24 25.26 7.50
CA GLY A 398 -11.32 25.70 6.45
C GLY A 398 -11.38 24.78 5.21
N PRO A 399 -10.79 25.18 4.07
CA PRO A 399 -10.89 24.44 2.80
C PRO A 399 -10.37 23.00 2.87
N LEU A 400 -10.99 22.11 2.11
CA LEU A 400 -10.61 20.70 1.97
C LEU A 400 -9.36 20.57 1.09
N ALA A 401 -8.20 20.90 1.67
CA ALA A 401 -6.92 20.99 0.97
C ALA A 401 -6.42 19.67 0.35
N ALA A 402 -5.69 19.79 -0.75
CA ALA A 402 -5.05 18.69 -1.48
C ALA A 402 -4.31 17.70 -0.56
N GLY A 403 -4.58 16.41 -0.74
CA GLY A 403 -4.00 15.28 0.00
C GLY A 403 -4.57 15.02 1.40
N ILE A 404 -5.68 15.66 1.79
CA ILE A 404 -6.50 15.20 2.93
C ILE A 404 -7.07 13.81 2.62
N THR A 405 -7.21 13.00 3.68
CA THR A 405 -7.99 11.75 3.65
C THR A 405 -9.02 11.81 4.76
N TYR A 406 -10.26 11.45 4.46
CA TYR A 406 -11.30 11.23 5.46
C TYR A 406 -12.15 10.00 5.09
N SER A 407 -12.88 9.46 6.06
CA SER A 407 -13.83 8.38 5.82
C SER A 407 -15.24 8.78 6.24
N VAL A 408 -16.22 8.16 5.58
CA VAL A 408 -17.64 8.30 5.88
C VAL A 408 -18.21 6.89 5.98
N LEU A 409 -19.01 6.62 7.01
CA LEU A 409 -19.82 5.42 7.11
C LEU A 409 -21.29 5.81 6.93
N SER A 410 -21.94 5.17 5.96
CA SER A 410 -23.29 5.52 5.50
C SER A 410 -24.19 4.30 5.39
N THR A 411 -25.50 4.52 5.37
CA THR A 411 -26.48 3.53 4.86
C THR A 411 -26.76 3.75 3.37
N PRO A 412 -27.00 2.69 2.59
CA PRO A 412 -27.35 2.79 1.18
C PRO A 412 -28.77 3.36 0.99
N GLN A 413 -28.98 4.12 -0.08
CA GLN A 413 -30.26 4.79 -0.38
C GLN A 413 -31.10 3.94 -1.35
N ASN A 414 -31.37 2.69 -0.94
CA ASN A 414 -32.06 1.69 -1.76
C ASN A 414 -33.58 1.87 -1.69
N PHE A 415 -34.10 2.92 -2.31
CA PHE A 415 -35.55 3.17 -2.41
C PHE A 415 -36.19 2.43 -3.61
N THR A 416 -37.40 1.89 -3.44
CA THR A 416 -38.18 1.27 -4.53
C THR A 416 -39.42 2.09 -4.87
N ALA A 417 -39.91 1.96 -6.12
CA ALA A 417 -41.13 2.64 -6.56
C ALA A 417 -42.37 2.20 -5.75
N GLU A 418 -42.38 0.94 -5.34
CA GLU A 418 -43.43 0.29 -4.56
C GLU A 418 -43.49 0.83 -3.13
N ALA A 419 -42.34 1.22 -2.56
CA ALA A 419 -42.25 1.84 -1.24
C ALA A 419 -42.60 3.33 -1.26
N LEU A 420 -42.21 4.07 -2.30
CA LEU A 420 -42.39 5.53 -2.37
C LEU A 420 -43.80 5.98 -2.78
N ARG A 421 -44.50 5.22 -3.65
CA ARG A 421 -45.89 5.52 -4.04
C ARG A 421 -46.87 5.75 -2.86
N PRO A 422 -46.91 4.90 -1.82
CA PRO A 422 -47.83 5.07 -0.70
C PRO A 422 -47.44 6.15 0.33
N ALA A 423 -46.32 6.87 0.16
CA ALA A 423 -45.83 7.84 1.16
C ALA A 423 -46.75 9.07 1.38
N GLY A 424 -47.66 9.36 0.43
CA GLY A 424 -48.61 10.47 0.51
C GLY A 424 -48.01 11.87 0.27
N ASP A 425 -48.82 12.89 0.53
CA ASP A 425 -48.57 14.31 0.26
C ASP A 425 -48.77 15.22 1.50
N SER A 426 -48.84 14.62 2.69
CA SER A 426 -48.87 15.36 3.97
C SER A 426 -47.45 15.67 4.43
N TYR A 427 -47.00 16.90 4.18
CA TYR A 427 -45.64 17.35 4.47
C TYR A 427 -45.57 18.18 5.77
N PRO A 428 -44.57 17.95 6.64
CA PRO A 428 -44.39 18.77 7.84
C PRO A 428 -44.16 20.26 7.51
N PRO A 429 -44.62 21.22 8.36
CA PRO A 429 -44.42 22.66 8.13
C PRO A 429 -42.95 23.06 7.95
N GLU A 430 -42.04 22.45 8.72
CA GLU A 430 -40.60 22.67 8.69
C GLU A 430 -39.93 22.21 7.38
N ILE A 431 -40.60 21.35 6.62
CA ILE A 431 -40.18 20.97 5.26
C ILE A 431 -40.90 21.82 4.22
N SER A 432 -42.23 21.93 4.31
CA SER A 432 -43.05 22.59 3.30
C SER A 432 -42.80 24.09 3.20
N ALA A 433 -42.55 24.80 4.30
CA ALA A 433 -42.34 26.25 4.27
C ALA A 433 -41.09 26.69 3.46
N PRO A 434 -39.86 26.17 3.70
CA PRO A 434 -38.72 26.50 2.85
C PRO A 434 -38.76 25.78 1.49
N TYR A 435 -39.11 24.49 1.45
CA TYR A 435 -38.92 23.67 0.25
C TYR A 435 -40.10 23.66 -0.74
N LEU A 436 -41.15 24.47 -0.52
CA LEU A 436 -42.14 24.86 -1.53
C LEU A 436 -41.99 26.30 -2.03
N GLN A 437 -40.99 27.05 -1.55
CA GLN A 437 -40.78 28.43 -1.96
C GLN A 437 -40.64 28.55 -3.49
N LEU A 438 -41.36 29.48 -4.10
CA LEU A 438 -41.18 29.90 -5.49
C LEU A 438 -41.33 31.42 -5.62
N PRO A 439 -40.52 32.08 -6.46
CA PRO A 439 -40.64 33.50 -6.74
C PRO A 439 -41.79 33.80 -7.73
N GLY A 440 -42.16 35.08 -7.82
CA GLY A 440 -43.18 35.57 -8.75
C GLY A 440 -42.79 35.50 -10.23
N SER A 441 -41.50 35.27 -10.53
CA SER A 441 -40.99 35.08 -11.90
C SER A 441 -41.46 33.78 -12.55
N VAL A 442 -41.76 32.74 -11.76
CA VAL A 442 -42.12 31.40 -12.26
C VAL A 442 -43.46 31.47 -12.99
N THR A 443 -43.36 31.45 -14.33
CA THR A 443 -44.43 31.79 -15.25
C THR A 443 -45.63 30.85 -15.18
N ALA A 444 -46.78 31.35 -15.66
CA ALA A 444 -47.97 30.53 -15.82
C ALA A 444 -47.74 29.31 -16.72
N ARG A 445 -46.92 29.42 -17.78
CA ARG A 445 -46.65 28.30 -18.69
C ARG A 445 -45.79 27.20 -18.05
N THR A 446 -44.83 27.53 -17.19
CA THR A 446 -44.07 26.53 -16.40
C THR A 446 -45.01 25.75 -15.46
N ARG A 447 -45.90 26.45 -14.75
CA ARG A 447 -46.88 25.85 -13.81
C ARG A 447 -47.94 25.01 -14.53
N GLN A 448 -48.39 25.48 -15.69
CA GLN A 448 -49.32 24.73 -16.54
C GLN A 448 -48.66 23.46 -17.11
N LEU A 449 -47.44 23.54 -17.63
CA LEU A 449 -46.71 22.36 -18.12
C LEU A 449 -46.58 21.30 -17.03
N ALA A 450 -46.21 21.70 -15.81
CA ALA A 450 -46.13 20.78 -14.67
C ALA A 450 -47.47 20.08 -14.40
N THR A 451 -48.57 20.82 -14.46
CA THR A 451 -49.94 20.31 -14.22
C THR A 451 -50.42 19.40 -15.36
N ASP A 452 -50.14 19.75 -16.60
CA ASP A 452 -50.57 19.00 -17.78
C ASP A 452 -49.81 17.67 -17.92
N LEU A 453 -48.52 17.64 -17.61
CA LEU A 453 -47.70 16.41 -17.58
C LEU A 453 -48.11 15.46 -16.44
N THR A 454 -48.58 15.99 -15.32
CA THR A 454 -48.91 15.20 -14.12
C THR A 454 -50.39 14.88 -13.96
N ARG A 455 -51.24 15.30 -14.91
CA ARG A 455 -52.71 15.14 -14.88
C ARG A 455 -53.18 13.69 -14.64
N ASN A 456 -52.42 12.71 -15.12
CA ASN A 456 -52.73 11.29 -15.00
C ASN A 456 -51.86 10.54 -13.96
N ALA A 457 -51.02 11.25 -13.19
CA ALA A 457 -50.12 10.67 -12.20
C ALA A 457 -50.76 10.71 -10.79
N PRO A 458 -51.16 9.56 -10.20
CA PRO A 458 -51.99 9.54 -9.00
C PRO A 458 -51.24 9.84 -7.71
N THR A 459 -49.97 9.43 -7.58
CA THR A 459 -49.18 9.64 -6.36
C THR A 459 -48.11 10.71 -6.56
N ALA A 460 -47.59 11.29 -5.47
CA ALA A 460 -46.45 12.21 -5.52
C ALA A 460 -45.22 11.57 -6.23
N TYR A 461 -45.00 10.27 -6.04
CA TYR A 461 -43.94 9.53 -6.74
C TYR A 461 -44.15 9.51 -8.26
N ASP A 462 -45.35 9.15 -8.72
CA ASP A 462 -45.63 9.08 -10.16
C ASP A 462 -45.56 10.48 -10.81
N LYS A 463 -45.87 11.55 -10.06
CA LYS A 463 -45.71 12.95 -10.51
C LYS A 463 -44.24 13.34 -10.68
N VAL A 464 -43.38 12.95 -9.74
CA VAL A 464 -41.91 13.14 -9.84
C VAL A 464 -41.36 12.39 -11.04
N VAL A 465 -41.72 11.12 -11.21
CA VAL A 465 -41.28 10.31 -12.36
C VAL A 465 -41.75 10.91 -13.68
N ALA A 466 -43.01 11.35 -13.80
CA ALA A 466 -43.53 11.96 -15.03
C ALA A 466 -42.77 13.24 -15.44
N LEU A 467 -42.43 14.11 -14.47
CA LEU A 467 -41.68 15.34 -14.75
C LEU A 467 -40.21 15.05 -15.08
N ARG A 468 -39.56 14.14 -14.34
CA ARG A 468 -38.21 13.66 -14.62
C ARG A 468 -38.12 13.07 -16.04
N ASP A 469 -39.05 12.19 -16.39
CA ASP A 469 -39.01 11.45 -17.65
C ASP A 469 -39.35 12.35 -18.84
N HIS A 470 -40.24 13.34 -18.67
CA HIS A 470 -40.44 14.40 -19.68
C HIS A 470 -39.15 15.18 -19.93
N LEU A 471 -38.44 15.58 -18.87
CA LEU A 471 -37.17 16.32 -18.98
C LEU A 471 -36.09 15.48 -19.67
N LEU A 472 -35.94 14.20 -19.30
CA LEU A 472 -34.99 13.27 -19.92
C LEU A 472 -35.24 13.05 -21.43
N GLN A 473 -36.50 13.09 -21.87
CA GLN A 473 -36.90 12.72 -23.23
C GLN A 473 -37.02 13.90 -24.21
N ASN A 474 -37.25 15.14 -23.75
CA ASN A 474 -37.70 16.25 -24.61
C ASN A 474 -36.68 17.39 -24.83
N TYR A 475 -35.52 17.32 -24.18
CA TYR A 475 -34.47 18.35 -24.22
C TYR A 475 -33.08 17.71 -24.29
N PRO A 476 -32.24 17.99 -25.30
CA PRO A 476 -30.86 17.50 -25.36
C PRO A 476 -29.93 18.24 -24.38
N TYR A 477 -29.03 17.50 -23.74
CA TYR A 477 -27.97 18.09 -22.92
C TYR A 477 -27.00 18.86 -23.83
N ASP A 478 -26.62 20.05 -23.40
CA ASP A 478 -25.66 20.90 -24.10
C ASP A 478 -24.75 21.57 -23.06
N TYR A 479 -23.44 21.40 -23.23
CA TYR A 479 -22.45 22.06 -22.36
C TYR A 479 -22.45 23.58 -22.54
N PHE A 480 -22.84 24.09 -23.72
CA PHE A 480 -22.78 25.49 -24.14
C PHE A 480 -24.18 26.09 -24.43
N PRO A 481 -25.09 26.15 -23.43
CA PRO A 481 -26.40 26.78 -23.60
C PRO A 481 -26.27 28.29 -23.87
N PRO A 482 -27.29 28.92 -24.48
CA PRO A 482 -27.36 30.37 -24.59
C PRO A 482 -27.30 31.06 -23.22
N PRO A 483 -26.76 32.28 -23.12
CA PRO A 483 -26.82 33.07 -21.90
C PRO A 483 -28.28 33.42 -21.56
N GLN A 484 -28.59 33.48 -20.26
CA GLN A 484 -29.92 33.89 -19.80
C GLN A 484 -30.23 35.33 -20.25
N ALA A 485 -31.41 35.53 -20.84
CA ALA A 485 -31.89 36.84 -21.23
C ALA A 485 -32.18 37.74 -19.99
N PRO A 486 -31.95 39.07 -20.06
CA PRO A 486 -32.28 39.97 -18.97
C PRO A 486 -33.75 39.90 -18.57
N ASN A 487 -34.01 39.69 -17.28
CA ASN A 487 -35.35 39.58 -16.67
C ASN A 487 -36.20 38.36 -17.14
N SER A 488 -35.60 37.31 -17.73
CA SER A 488 -36.28 36.01 -17.90
C SER A 488 -36.21 35.18 -16.61
N ASP A 489 -37.12 34.22 -16.44
CA ASP A 489 -36.93 33.13 -15.47
C ASP A 489 -36.12 32.02 -16.15
N ALA A 490 -35.02 31.57 -15.54
CA ALA A 490 -34.08 30.62 -16.13
C ALA A 490 -34.74 29.27 -16.49
N VAL A 491 -35.69 28.81 -15.67
CA VAL A 491 -36.46 27.58 -15.94
C VAL A 491 -37.41 27.77 -17.12
N ASP A 492 -38.05 28.93 -17.22
CA ASP A 492 -38.95 29.25 -18.34
C ASP A 492 -38.18 29.39 -19.67
N GLN A 493 -37.01 30.02 -19.64
CA GLN A 493 -36.13 30.13 -20.80
C GLN A 493 -35.63 28.74 -21.25
N PHE A 494 -35.16 27.89 -20.33
CA PHE A 494 -34.75 26.52 -20.64
C PHE A 494 -35.88 25.68 -21.23
N LEU A 495 -37.07 25.66 -20.60
CA LEU A 495 -38.19 24.82 -21.03
C LEU A 495 -38.79 25.25 -22.38
N PHE A 496 -38.83 26.55 -22.69
CA PHE A 496 -39.66 27.07 -23.80
C PHE A 496 -38.92 27.89 -24.85
N VAL A 497 -37.67 28.30 -24.62
CA VAL A 497 -36.89 29.13 -25.55
C VAL A 497 -35.66 28.37 -26.05
N ASP A 498 -34.74 28.03 -25.15
CA ASP A 498 -33.46 27.41 -25.53
C ASP A 498 -33.60 25.91 -25.78
N ARG A 499 -34.47 25.24 -24.99
CA ARG A 499 -34.79 23.81 -25.08
C ARG A 499 -33.61 22.84 -25.01
N ARG A 500 -32.46 23.31 -24.53
CA ARG A 500 -31.21 22.58 -24.29
C ARG A 500 -30.50 23.20 -23.10
N GLY A 501 -29.69 22.44 -22.38
CA GLY A 501 -29.05 22.97 -21.17
C GLY A 501 -28.10 22.01 -20.48
N VAL A 502 -27.60 22.47 -19.33
CA VAL A 502 -26.72 21.72 -18.42
C VAL A 502 -27.51 21.21 -17.21
N CYS A 503 -26.98 20.26 -16.42
CA CYS A 503 -27.70 19.57 -15.35
C CYS A 503 -28.35 20.54 -14.34
N GLU A 504 -27.69 21.65 -14.05
CA GLU A 504 -28.19 22.76 -13.23
C GLU A 504 -29.56 23.28 -13.73
N HIS A 505 -29.79 23.34 -15.04
CA HIS A 505 -31.06 23.74 -15.65
C HIS A 505 -32.14 22.66 -15.56
N TYR A 506 -31.82 21.39 -15.87
CA TYR A 506 -32.75 20.26 -15.75
C TYR A 506 -33.26 20.11 -14.32
N VAL A 507 -32.35 20.19 -13.35
CA VAL A 507 -32.66 20.07 -11.92
C VAL A 507 -33.46 21.27 -11.43
N SER A 508 -33.10 22.49 -11.85
CA SER A 508 -33.90 23.68 -11.55
C SER A 508 -35.33 23.54 -12.07
N ALA A 509 -35.50 23.10 -13.31
CA ALA A 509 -36.81 22.90 -13.91
C ALA A 509 -37.62 21.83 -13.18
N HIS A 510 -36.99 20.71 -12.83
CA HIS A 510 -37.63 19.63 -12.08
C HIS A 510 -38.09 20.10 -10.68
N VAL A 511 -37.22 20.77 -9.92
CA VAL A 511 -37.55 21.33 -8.60
C VAL A 511 -38.67 22.38 -8.70
N VAL A 512 -38.57 23.33 -9.65
CA VAL A 512 -39.57 24.39 -9.81
C VAL A 512 -40.94 23.84 -10.22
N MET A 513 -40.98 22.87 -11.14
CA MET A 513 -42.23 22.20 -11.51
C MET A 513 -42.82 21.42 -10.33
N LEU A 514 -42.01 20.68 -9.56
CA LEU A 514 -42.48 19.95 -8.36
C LEU A 514 -43.04 20.87 -7.29
N ARG A 515 -42.32 21.94 -6.94
CA ARG A 515 -42.80 22.94 -5.98
C ARG A 515 -44.11 23.58 -6.43
N SER A 516 -44.28 23.81 -7.74
CA SER A 516 -45.52 24.37 -8.29
C SER A 516 -46.74 23.45 -8.15
N LEU A 517 -46.51 22.14 -7.93
CA LEU A 517 -47.52 21.13 -7.63
C LEU A 517 -47.67 20.82 -6.13
N GLY A 518 -47.00 21.58 -5.26
CA GLY A 518 -47.03 21.36 -3.80
C GLY A 518 -46.13 20.24 -3.30
N ILE A 519 -45.17 19.75 -4.09
CA ILE A 519 -44.24 18.68 -3.70
C ILE A 519 -42.90 19.31 -3.26
N PRO A 520 -42.45 19.14 -1.99
CA PRO A 520 -41.21 19.73 -1.49
C PRO A 520 -39.97 19.12 -2.16
N ALA A 521 -39.18 19.98 -2.80
CA ALA A 521 -38.01 19.59 -3.57
C ALA A 521 -36.86 20.61 -3.42
N ARG A 522 -35.63 20.17 -3.64
CA ARG A 522 -34.41 21.01 -3.56
C ARG A 522 -33.37 20.63 -4.61
N LEU A 523 -32.58 21.62 -5.04
CA LEU A 523 -31.42 21.40 -5.90
C LEU A 523 -30.23 21.00 -5.01
N VAL A 524 -29.57 19.90 -5.36
CA VAL A 524 -28.40 19.36 -4.64
C VAL A 524 -27.17 19.51 -5.51
N SER A 525 -26.01 19.74 -4.89
CA SER A 525 -24.73 19.74 -5.60
C SER A 525 -23.70 18.80 -4.99
N GLY A 526 -22.89 18.19 -5.86
CA GLY A 526 -21.77 17.34 -5.49
C GLY A 526 -21.07 16.83 -6.73
N PHE A 527 -20.60 15.58 -6.69
CA PHE A 527 -20.12 14.87 -7.86
C PHE A 527 -20.97 13.64 -8.15
N GLY A 528 -21.05 13.26 -9.43
CA GLY A 528 -21.35 11.88 -9.83
C GLY A 528 -20.33 10.89 -9.29
N SER A 529 -20.61 9.58 -9.42
CA SER A 529 -19.72 8.54 -8.89
C SER A 529 -18.28 8.63 -9.41
N GLY A 530 -18.12 9.10 -10.65
CA GLY A 530 -16.87 9.02 -11.41
C GLY A 530 -16.57 7.61 -11.91
N ASP A 531 -15.44 7.46 -12.59
CA ASP A 531 -15.07 6.22 -13.28
C ASP A 531 -14.58 5.16 -12.29
N TYR A 532 -15.21 3.99 -12.22
CA TYR A 532 -14.68 2.91 -11.39
C TYR A 532 -13.52 2.17 -12.05
N ASN A 533 -12.30 2.46 -11.60
CA ASN A 533 -11.10 1.76 -12.03
C ASN A 533 -10.95 0.43 -11.25
N ALA A 534 -11.43 -0.67 -11.85
CA ALA A 534 -11.36 -2.01 -11.25
C ALA A 534 -9.93 -2.49 -10.94
N VAL A 535 -8.90 -1.93 -11.59
CA VAL A 535 -7.49 -2.35 -11.42
C VAL A 535 -6.86 -1.69 -10.20
N THR A 536 -7.27 -0.47 -9.86
CA THR A 536 -6.78 0.29 -8.69
C THR A 536 -7.72 0.12 -7.49
N GLY A 537 -9.03 -0.07 -7.72
CA GLY A 537 -10.06 -0.24 -6.71
C GLY A 537 -10.67 1.07 -6.19
N TYR A 538 -10.57 2.14 -6.98
CA TYR A 538 -11.09 3.47 -6.68
C TYR A 538 -12.06 3.94 -7.77
N PHE A 539 -12.98 4.81 -7.39
CA PHE A 539 -13.63 5.74 -8.32
C PHE A 539 -12.70 6.93 -8.56
N GLU A 540 -12.49 7.29 -9.83
CA GLU A 540 -11.75 8.49 -10.26
C GLU A 540 -12.73 9.65 -10.45
N VAL A 541 -12.72 10.62 -9.52
CA VAL A 541 -13.65 11.76 -9.53
C VAL A 541 -12.92 13.00 -10.02
N ARG A 542 -13.43 13.57 -11.10
CA ARG A 542 -12.79 14.61 -11.93
C ARG A 542 -13.65 15.88 -11.89
N ALA A 543 -13.11 17.03 -12.30
CA ALA A 543 -13.86 18.29 -12.27
C ALA A 543 -15.12 18.22 -13.14
N ASN A 544 -15.05 17.58 -14.31
CA ASN A 544 -16.18 17.26 -15.20
C ASN A 544 -17.20 16.25 -14.63
N HIS A 545 -16.92 15.58 -13.51
CA HIS A 545 -17.91 14.78 -12.77
C HIS A 545 -18.70 15.61 -11.76
N ALA A 546 -18.47 16.94 -11.66
CA ALA A 546 -19.30 17.83 -10.85
C ALA A 546 -20.72 17.87 -11.42
N HIS A 547 -21.72 17.69 -10.55
CA HIS A 547 -23.08 17.41 -10.96
C HIS A 547 -24.11 17.97 -9.97
N ALA A 548 -25.34 18.11 -10.45
CA ALA A 548 -26.50 18.49 -9.67
C ALA A 548 -27.63 17.48 -9.88
N TRP A 549 -28.44 17.25 -8.84
CA TRP A 549 -29.65 16.40 -8.90
C TRP A 549 -30.76 16.97 -8.03
N THR A 550 -31.98 16.49 -8.21
CA THR A 550 -33.12 16.84 -7.36
C THR A 550 -33.12 15.94 -6.12
N GLU A 551 -33.30 16.50 -4.94
CA GLU A 551 -33.80 15.76 -3.78
C GLU A 551 -35.27 16.13 -3.55
N VAL A 552 -36.15 15.14 -3.40
CA VAL A 552 -37.59 15.29 -3.13
C VAL A 552 -37.91 14.70 -1.78
N TYR A 553 -38.73 15.37 -0.97
CA TYR A 553 -39.11 14.85 0.34
C TYR A 553 -40.32 13.91 0.26
N PHE A 554 -40.16 12.68 0.74
CA PHE A 554 -41.24 11.70 0.88
C PHE A 554 -41.50 11.42 2.37
N PRO A 555 -42.74 11.58 2.87
CA PRO A 555 -43.06 11.31 4.28
C PRO A 555 -42.68 9.88 4.69
N GLY A 556 -42.03 9.72 5.84
CA GLY A 556 -41.49 8.44 6.31
C GLY A 556 -40.15 7.99 5.66
N PHE A 557 -39.77 8.55 4.52
CA PHE A 557 -38.51 8.20 3.81
C PHE A 557 -37.46 9.32 3.84
N GLY A 558 -37.88 10.57 4.05
CA GLY A 558 -36.99 11.74 4.04
C GLY A 558 -36.65 12.20 2.61
N TRP A 559 -35.41 12.66 2.41
CA TRP A 559 -34.94 13.19 1.12
C TRP A 559 -34.48 12.07 0.17
N VAL A 560 -35.20 11.91 -0.93
CA VAL A 560 -34.96 10.90 -1.97
C VAL A 560 -34.39 11.57 -3.23
N PRO A 561 -33.25 11.11 -3.77
CA PRO A 561 -32.64 11.69 -4.96
C PRO A 561 -33.27 11.20 -6.28
N PHE A 562 -33.50 12.13 -7.20
CA PHE A 562 -33.97 11.89 -8.57
C PHE A 562 -33.14 12.74 -9.54
N ASP A 563 -32.72 12.17 -10.66
CA ASP A 563 -31.96 12.88 -11.69
C ASP A 563 -32.78 13.08 -12.98
N PRO A 564 -33.10 14.33 -13.36
CA PRO A 564 -33.74 14.67 -14.63
C PRO A 564 -32.76 14.84 -15.81
N THR A 565 -31.46 14.62 -15.61
CA THR A 565 -30.41 14.94 -16.60
C THR A 565 -30.13 13.78 -17.58
N PRO A 566 -30.21 14.01 -18.91
CA PRO A 566 -29.81 13.01 -19.90
C PRO A 566 -28.33 12.60 -19.77
N GLY A 567 -28.04 11.32 -20.05
CA GLY A 567 -26.67 10.78 -20.07
C GLY A 567 -26.11 10.37 -18.70
N TRP A 568 -26.86 10.58 -17.61
CA TRP A 568 -26.52 10.09 -16.27
C TRP A 568 -27.36 8.85 -15.93
N ASP A 569 -26.74 7.83 -15.33
CA ASP A 569 -27.44 6.64 -14.84
C ASP A 569 -28.36 7.04 -13.67
N GLY A 570 -29.65 7.20 -13.96
CA GLY A 570 -30.64 7.95 -13.16
C GLY A 570 -31.08 7.38 -11.80
N PHE A 571 -30.16 6.84 -10.99
CA PHE A 571 -30.27 6.66 -9.53
C PHE A 571 -28.84 6.61 -8.94
N PRO A 572 -28.59 7.10 -7.70
CA PRO A 572 -27.31 6.85 -7.04
C PRO A 572 -27.13 5.34 -6.85
N GLN A 573 -26.19 4.74 -7.57
CA GLN A 573 -25.98 3.28 -7.58
C GLN A 573 -25.31 2.77 -6.29
N THR A 574 -26.00 2.86 -5.15
CA THR A 574 -25.58 2.27 -3.86
C THR A 574 -25.58 0.74 -3.84
N GLY A 575 -25.80 0.09 -4.99
CA GLY A 575 -25.59 -1.33 -5.22
C GLY A 575 -24.10 -1.71 -5.39
N PRO A 576 -23.78 -3.02 -5.28
CA PRO A 576 -22.40 -3.49 -5.39
C PRO A 576 -21.90 -3.50 -6.84
N ILE A 577 -20.92 -2.64 -7.13
CA ILE A 577 -20.16 -2.65 -8.39
C ILE A 577 -19.45 -4.00 -8.65
N ASN A 578 -19.42 -4.43 -9.92
CA ASN A 578 -18.77 -5.68 -10.35
C ASN A 578 -17.23 -5.53 -10.35
N ARG A 579 -16.58 -5.83 -9.21
CA ARG A 579 -15.16 -5.45 -8.96
C ARG A 579 -14.09 -6.34 -9.61
N TRP A 580 -14.44 -7.16 -10.59
CA TRP A 580 -13.49 -8.00 -11.31
C TRP A 580 -13.14 -7.38 -12.67
N ILE A 581 -11.85 -7.34 -13.02
CA ILE A 581 -11.36 -6.74 -14.29
C ILE A 581 -11.95 -7.40 -15.55
N PHE A 582 -12.51 -8.60 -15.42
CA PHE A 582 -13.18 -9.35 -16.49
C PHE A 582 -14.71 -9.48 -16.27
N GLY A 583 -15.31 -8.70 -15.36
CA GLY A 583 -16.76 -8.75 -15.06
C GLY A 583 -17.62 -8.63 -16.31
N GLY A 584 -17.38 -7.58 -17.12
CA GLY A 584 -18.08 -7.36 -18.40
C GLY A 584 -17.85 -8.43 -19.48
N LEU A 585 -16.91 -9.36 -19.30
CA LEU A 585 -16.83 -10.56 -20.16
C LEU A 585 -17.83 -11.63 -19.73
N ALA A 586 -18.08 -11.79 -18.43
CA ALA A 586 -19.14 -12.69 -17.94
C ALA A 586 -20.52 -12.15 -18.34
N ASP A 587 -20.72 -10.83 -18.20
CA ASP A 587 -21.98 -10.16 -18.56
C ASP A 587 -22.30 -10.32 -20.07
N ASN A 588 -21.29 -10.20 -20.94
CA ASN A 588 -21.43 -10.46 -22.39
C ASN A 588 -21.48 -11.96 -22.77
N TRP A 589 -20.97 -12.88 -21.95
CA TRP A 589 -20.99 -14.33 -22.25
C TRP A 589 -22.36 -14.98 -21.97
N GLY A 590 -23.25 -14.33 -21.22
CA GLY A 590 -24.60 -14.84 -20.96
C GLY A 590 -25.47 -15.10 -22.21
N GLY A 591 -25.14 -14.47 -23.34
CA GLY A 591 -25.84 -14.65 -24.62
C GLY A 591 -25.23 -15.69 -25.58
N SER A 592 -24.03 -16.22 -25.29
CA SER A 592 -23.28 -17.08 -26.22
C SER A 592 -23.26 -18.56 -25.78
N ALA A 593 -23.77 -19.45 -26.64
CA ALA A 593 -24.05 -20.85 -26.30
C ALA A 593 -22.82 -21.78 -26.20
N ILE A 594 -21.94 -21.52 -25.23
CA ILE A 594 -20.91 -22.48 -24.78
C ILE A 594 -21.40 -23.07 -23.45
N SER A 595 -21.70 -24.37 -23.44
CA SER A 595 -22.23 -25.02 -22.25
C SER A 595 -21.21 -25.03 -21.11
N LEU A 596 -21.65 -24.68 -19.89
CA LEU A 596 -20.77 -24.58 -18.72
C LEU A 596 -20.23 -25.94 -18.24
N GLY A 597 -20.71 -27.08 -18.78
CA GLY A 597 -20.29 -28.42 -18.38
C GLY A 597 -18.77 -28.65 -18.46
N PRO A 598 -18.12 -28.52 -19.64
CA PRO A 598 -16.67 -28.68 -19.78
C PRO A 598 -15.87 -27.60 -19.05
N ALA A 599 -16.37 -26.36 -18.98
CA ALA A 599 -15.68 -25.25 -18.33
C ALA A 599 -15.69 -25.39 -16.79
N LEU A 600 -16.82 -25.77 -16.20
CA LEU A 600 -16.90 -26.13 -14.77
C LEU A 600 -16.18 -27.44 -14.48
N ALA A 601 -16.18 -28.43 -15.38
CA ALA A 601 -15.36 -29.62 -15.23
C ALA A 601 -13.85 -29.28 -15.24
N ALA A 602 -13.41 -28.34 -16.07
CA ALA A 602 -12.03 -27.84 -16.07
C ALA A 602 -11.72 -26.98 -14.82
N GLY A 603 -12.66 -26.15 -14.37
CA GLY A 603 -12.55 -25.35 -13.15
C GLY A 603 -12.51 -26.21 -11.88
N VAL A 604 -13.37 -27.23 -11.76
CA VAL A 604 -13.35 -28.23 -10.68
C VAL A 604 -12.13 -29.15 -10.82
N SER A 605 -11.63 -29.41 -12.02
CA SER A 605 -10.34 -30.08 -12.22
C SER A 605 -9.18 -29.22 -11.72
N LEU A 606 -9.17 -27.90 -11.98
CA LEU A 606 -8.17 -26.97 -11.46
C LEU A 606 -8.27 -26.79 -9.95
N VAL A 607 -9.48 -26.66 -9.39
CA VAL A 607 -9.72 -26.57 -7.95
C VAL A 607 -9.37 -27.88 -7.23
N SER A 608 -9.64 -29.05 -7.82
CA SER A 608 -9.18 -30.34 -7.26
C SER A 608 -7.67 -30.55 -7.46
N VAL A 609 -7.06 -30.03 -8.53
CA VAL A 609 -5.60 -29.95 -8.71
C VAL A 609 -4.93 -28.92 -7.77
N ALA A 610 -5.67 -27.93 -7.25
CA ALA A 610 -5.21 -26.99 -6.22
C ALA A 610 -5.46 -27.49 -4.78
N LEU A 611 -6.54 -28.25 -4.56
CA LEU A 611 -6.78 -28.99 -3.31
C LEU A 611 -5.86 -30.20 -3.18
N ARG A 612 -5.36 -30.79 -4.28
CA ARG A 612 -4.39 -31.89 -4.25
C ARG A 612 -3.04 -31.56 -3.62
N PRO A 613 -2.39 -30.40 -3.82
CA PRO A 613 -1.25 -29.96 -3.01
C PRO A 613 -1.69 -29.47 -1.62
N GLY A 614 -2.94 -29.05 -1.41
CA GLY A 614 -3.48 -28.81 -0.07
C GLY A 614 -3.52 -30.08 0.78
N LEU A 615 -4.26 -31.09 0.31
CA LEU A 615 -4.30 -32.46 0.85
C LEU A 615 -2.94 -33.17 0.75
N GLY A 616 -2.08 -32.78 -0.19
CA GLY A 616 -0.71 -33.25 -0.34
C GLY A 616 0.23 -32.67 0.71
N LEU A 617 0.05 -31.41 1.12
CA LEU A 617 0.76 -30.77 2.24
C LEU A 617 0.18 -31.19 3.59
N LEU A 618 -1.12 -31.48 3.66
CA LEU A 618 -1.75 -32.10 4.83
C LEU A 618 -1.31 -33.57 4.96
N GLY A 619 -1.22 -34.30 3.85
CA GLY A 619 -0.73 -35.66 3.76
C GLY A 619 0.77 -35.76 4.07
N VAL A 620 1.61 -34.91 3.46
CA VAL A 620 3.04 -34.77 3.82
C VAL A 620 3.19 -34.24 5.24
N GLY A 621 2.29 -33.37 5.73
CA GLY A 621 2.27 -32.91 7.11
C GLY A 621 1.98 -34.04 8.10
N LEU A 622 0.99 -34.88 7.82
CA LEU A 622 0.63 -36.07 8.59
C LEU A 622 1.65 -37.20 8.43
N LEU A 623 2.33 -37.31 7.29
CA LEU A 623 3.37 -38.29 7.03
C LEU A 623 4.71 -37.84 7.63
N LEU A 624 5.01 -36.53 7.68
CA LEU A 624 6.14 -35.97 8.44
C LEU A 624 5.87 -35.97 9.94
N ALA A 625 4.65 -35.65 10.40
CA ALA A 625 4.26 -35.81 11.79
C ALA A 625 4.24 -37.28 12.20
N GLY A 626 3.79 -38.18 11.31
CA GLY A 626 3.82 -39.63 11.47
C GLY A 626 5.25 -40.17 11.48
N LEU A 627 6.13 -39.71 10.58
CA LEU A 627 7.56 -40.03 10.59
C LEU A 627 8.28 -39.43 11.80
N TRP A 628 7.89 -38.25 12.28
CA TRP A 628 8.45 -37.62 13.48
C TRP A 628 7.97 -38.32 14.74
N LEU A 629 6.70 -38.73 14.81
CA LEU A 629 6.16 -39.58 15.86
C LEU A 629 6.81 -40.96 15.82
N ALA A 630 6.99 -41.57 14.64
CA ALA A 630 7.70 -42.84 14.46
C ALA A 630 9.21 -42.71 14.69
N TRP A 631 9.81 -41.54 14.50
CA TRP A 631 11.20 -41.24 14.85
C TRP A 631 11.36 -40.91 16.35
N ARG A 632 10.30 -40.43 17.01
CA ARG A 632 10.25 -40.17 18.46
C ARG A 632 9.88 -41.42 19.27
N TRP A 633 8.96 -42.24 18.78
CA TRP A 633 8.60 -43.56 19.31
C TRP A 633 9.62 -44.61 18.92
N GLY A 634 9.97 -44.72 17.64
CA GLY A 634 11.11 -45.51 17.17
C GLY A 634 12.39 -45.02 17.81
N GLY A 635 12.59 -43.72 18.03
CA GLY A 635 13.71 -43.18 18.81
C GLY A 635 13.68 -43.57 20.29
N ARG A 636 12.50 -43.77 20.91
CA ARG A 636 12.37 -44.36 22.25
C ARG A 636 12.65 -45.88 22.23
N ARG A 637 12.05 -46.63 21.30
CA ARG A 637 12.21 -48.08 21.12
C ARG A 637 13.65 -48.45 20.71
N TRP A 638 14.32 -47.60 19.94
CA TRP A 638 15.74 -47.68 19.56
C TRP A 638 16.67 -47.27 20.70
N ARG A 639 16.31 -46.29 21.54
CA ARG A 639 17.01 -46.05 22.83
C ARG A 639 16.82 -47.20 23.82
N TRP A 640 15.75 -47.99 23.68
CA TRP A 640 15.50 -49.21 24.44
C TRP A 640 16.34 -50.40 23.90
N HIS A 641 16.25 -50.73 22.60
CA HIS A 641 17.09 -51.76 21.97
C HIS A 641 18.60 -51.43 21.97
N ARG A 642 19.01 -50.15 21.90
CA ARG A 642 20.42 -49.76 22.09
C ARG A 642 20.94 -49.90 23.52
N ARG A 643 20.08 -50.21 24.50
CA ARG A 643 20.50 -50.69 25.83
C ARG A 643 20.76 -52.20 25.84
N GLN A 644 20.40 -52.93 24.77
CA GLN A 644 20.51 -54.39 24.67
C GLN A 644 21.50 -54.88 23.58
N HIS A 645 21.84 -54.06 22.58
CA HIS A 645 22.83 -54.42 21.52
C HIS A 645 24.00 -53.41 21.43
N PRO A 646 25.20 -53.74 21.96
CA PRO A 646 26.23 -52.73 22.26
C PRO A 646 27.48 -52.77 21.36
N HIS A 647 27.37 -52.42 20.07
CA HIS A 647 28.55 -52.14 19.23
C HIS A 647 28.60 -50.69 18.75
N SER A 648 29.42 -49.89 19.42
CA SER A 648 29.93 -48.62 18.91
C SER A 648 31.42 -48.51 19.18
N LEU A 649 32.18 -47.97 18.22
CA LEU A 649 33.65 -47.88 18.23
C LEU A 649 34.26 -47.05 19.39
N ARG A 650 33.42 -46.54 20.30
CA ARG A 650 33.81 -45.79 21.51
C ARG A 650 33.62 -46.57 22.82
N HIS A 651 32.98 -47.73 22.78
CA HIS A 651 32.75 -48.60 23.95
C HIS A 651 33.75 -49.75 24.07
N ASP A 652 34.41 -50.09 22.97
CA ASP A 652 35.52 -51.04 22.92
C ASP A 652 36.62 -50.74 23.97
N PRO A 653 37.04 -51.73 24.79
CA PRO A 653 37.97 -51.49 25.89
C PRO A 653 39.39 -51.16 25.41
N ALA A 654 39.84 -51.71 24.28
CA ALA A 654 41.17 -51.44 23.71
C ALA A 654 41.29 -49.98 23.25
N ARG A 655 40.35 -49.51 22.42
CA ARG A 655 40.27 -48.11 21.96
C ARG A 655 40.15 -47.14 23.13
N ARG A 656 39.34 -47.45 24.15
CA ARG A 656 39.20 -46.61 25.36
C ARG A 656 40.51 -46.45 26.12
N ARG A 657 41.35 -47.50 26.19
CA ARG A 657 42.68 -47.47 26.83
C ARG A 657 43.67 -46.61 26.04
N VAL A 658 43.72 -46.74 24.72
CA VAL A 658 44.53 -45.86 23.85
C VAL A 658 44.12 -44.38 23.98
N PHE A 659 42.82 -44.07 23.91
CA PHE A 659 42.34 -42.70 24.13
C PHE A 659 42.53 -42.18 25.57
N ALA A 660 42.70 -43.07 26.56
CA ALA A 660 43.03 -42.69 27.93
C ALA A 660 44.54 -42.40 28.07
N ALA A 661 45.40 -43.18 27.41
CA ALA A 661 46.84 -42.93 27.32
C ALA A 661 47.15 -41.58 26.67
N TYR A 662 46.58 -41.27 25.50
CA TYR A 662 46.81 -39.97 24.84
C TYR A 662 46.38 -38.78 25.71
N ARG A 663 45.23 -38.86 26.38
CA ARG A 663 44.75 -37.82 27.32
C ARG A 663 45.52 -37.80 28.65
N ARG A 664 46.32 -38.83 28.96
CA ARG A 664 47.27 -38.85 30.08
C ARG A 664 48.57 -38.16 29.66
N ALA A 665 49.07 -38.46 28.46
CA ALA A 665 50.25 -37.84 27.85
C ALA A 665 50.07 -36.32 27.67
N GLN A 666 48.95 -35.88 27.07
CA GLN A 666 48.59 -34.45 26.97
C GLN A 666 48.59 -33.74 28.34
N ARG A 667 48.07 -34.38 29.40
CA ARG A 667 48.07 -33.80 30.76
C ARG A 667 49.48 -33.72 31.35
N GLN A 668 50.30 -34.76 31.19
CA GLN A 668 51.68 -34.77 31.68
C GLN A 668 52.54 -33.70 30.99
N LEU A 669 52.33 -33.47 29.69
CA LEU A 669 52.99 -32.41 28.91
C LEU A 669 52.29 -31.03 29.02
N ARG A 670 51.21 -30.92 29.82
CA ARG A 670 50.36 -29.71 29.98
C ARG A 670 49.76 -29.14 28.68
N LEU A 671 49.67 -29.96 27.63
CA LEU A 671 49.19 -29.54 26.31
C LEU A 671 47.66 -29.47 26.23
N ARG A 672 47.14 -28.42 25.59
CA ARG A 672 45.73 -28.28 25.21
C ARG A 672 45.61 -28.20 23.69
N ARG A 673 44.62 -28.91 23.12
CA ARG A 673 44.35 -28.98 21.67
C ARG A 673 43.36 -27.89 21.27
N GLY A 674 43.59 -27.22 20.15
CA GLY A 674 42.67 -26.19 19.62
C GLY A 674 41.36 -26.77 19.06
N PRO A 675 40.26 -25.99 18.98
CA PRO A 675 38.93 -26.51 18.62
C PRO A 675 38.83 -27.23 17.25
N ALA A 676 39.70 -26.88 16.30
CA ALA A 676 39.75 -27.45 14.95
C ALA A 676 41.08 -28.16 14.62
N GLN A 677 42.04 -28.20 15.57
CA GLN A 677 43.34 -28.84 15.36
C GLN A 677 43.16 -30.36 15.30
N THR A 678 43.89 -31.10 14.46
CA THR A 678 43.85 -32.57 14.43
C THR A 678 44.76 -33.21 15.51
N VAL A 679 44.77 -34.55 15.59
CA VAL A 679 45.71 -35.29 16.47
C VAL A 679 47.13 -35.18 15.91
N GLN A 680 47.28 -35.47 14.61
CA GLN A 680 48.54 -35.38 13.89
C GLN A 680 49.12 -33.96 13.85
N GLU A 681 48.30 -32.92 13.64
CA GLU A 681 48.75 -31.52 13.77
C GLU A 681 49.25 -31.16 15.18
N GLN A 682 48.84 -31.89 16.21
CA GLN A 682 49.37 -31.68 17.57
C GLN A 682 50.70 -32.44 17.77
N ALA A 683 50.84 -33.63 17.20
CA ALA A 683 52.08 -34.40 17.22
C ALA A 683 53.19 -33.81 16.33
N ALA A 684 52.84 -33.22 15.18
CA ALA A 684 53.79 -32.51 14.31
C ALA A 684 54.44 -31.29 15.00
N VAL A 685 53.77 -30.69 15.98
CA VAL A 685 54.31 -29.60 16.83
C VAL A 685 54.96 -30.14 18.11
N HIS A 686 54.49 -31.29 18.61
CA HIS A 686 54.98 -31.93 19.83
C HIS A 686 55.33 -33.40 19.55
N THR A 687 56.49 -33.63 18.92
CA THR A 687 56.95 -34.94 18.41
C THR A 687 56.99 -36.05 19.46
N GLN A 688 57.08 -35.70 20.75
CA GLN A 688 56.95 -36.62 21.89
C GLN A 688 55.60 -37.38 21.92
N LEU A 689 54.59 -36.91 21.19
CA LEU A 689 53.28 -37.54 21.02
C LEU A 689 53.12 -38.37 19.73
N ALA A 690 54.10 -38.39 18.81
CA ALA A 690 53.97 -39.00 17.48
C ALA A 690 53.52 -40.47 17.53
N ASP A 691 54.28 -41.33 18.22
CA ASP A 691 53.98 -42.76 18.41
C ASP A 691 52.55 -43.01 18.96
N LEU A 692 52.00 -42.04 19.69
CA LEU A 692 50.69 -42.13 20.35
C LEU A 692 49.58 -41.41 19.56
N ALA A 693 49.93 -40.57 18.58
CA ALA A 693 49.00 -40.01 17.61
C ALA A 693 48.58 -41.08 16.59
N ASP A 694 49.55 -41.84 16.06
CA ASP A 694 49.28 -42.92 15.12
C ASP A 694 48.42 -44.03 15.74
N LEU A 695 48.73 -44.43 16.99
CA LEU A 695 47.88 -45.36 17.74
C LEU A 695 46.47 -44.81 17.99
N VAL A 696 46.31 -43.49 18.18
CA VAL A 696 44.99 -42.84 18.31
C VAL A 696 44.22 -42.82 17.00
N ASP A 697 44.88 -42.58 15.86
CA ASP A 697 44.22 -42.61 14.55
C ASP A 697 43.85 -44.05 14.14
N ILE A 698 44.70 -45.04 14.43
CA ILE A 698 44.35 -46.47 14.33
C ILE A 698 43.10 -46.76 15.18
N ALA A 699 43.11 -46.36 16.46
CA ALA A 699 41.99 -46.56 17.38
C ALA A 699 40.73 -45.76 17.02
N ALA A 700 40.83 -44.69 16.22
CA ALA A 700 39.71 -43.84 15.82
C ALA A 700 39.10 -44.23 14.46
N TYR A 701 39.92 -44.67 13.49
CA TYR A 701 39.51 -44.77 12.09
C TYR A 701 39.59 -46.18 11.49
N ARG A 702 40.34 -47.14 12.06
CA ARG A 702 40.30 -48.53 11.57
C ARG A 702 39.01 -49.25 12.01
N PRO A 703 38.40 -50.13 11.19
CA PRO A 703 37.24 -50.94 11.57
C PRO A 703 37.53 -51.90 12.73
N GLU A 704 38.70 -52.54 12.70
CA GLU A 704 39.19 -53.45 13.74
C GLU A 704 39.78 -52.69 14.93
N PRO A 705 39.59 -53.16 16.17
CA PRO A 705 40.20 -52.54 17.35
C PRO A 705 41.73 -52.72 17.34
N PRO A 706 42.50 -51.81 17.98
CA PRO A 706 43.94 -51.99 18.14
C PRO A 706 44.22 -53.23 18.99
N ASP A 707 45.21 -54.02 18.59
CA ASP A 707 45.55 -55.27 19.26
C ASP A 707 46.14 -55.07 20.68
N ALA A 708 46.32 -56.18 21.41
CA ALA A 708 46.82 -56.15 22.78
C ALA A 708 48.25 -55.57 22.90
N ALA A 709 49.10 -55.67 21.88
CA ALA A 709 50.42 -55.08 21.86
C ALA A 709 50.34 -53.55 21.64
N MET A 710 49.52 -53.09 20.69
CA MET A 710 49.25 -51.65 20.45
C MET A 710 48.64 -50.96 21.68
N VAL A 711 47.68 -51.61 22.36
CA VAL A 711 47.13 -51.10 23.63
C VAL A 711 48.19 -51.04 24.71
N THR A 712 49.01 -52.09 24.83
CA THR A 712 50.10 -52.15 25.82
C THR A 712 51.19 -51.11 25.52
N GLN A 713 51.49 -50.82 24.26
CA GLN A 713 52.41 -49.77 23.83
C GLN A 713 51.88 -48.38 24.23
N ALA A 714 50.60 -48.10 23.97
CA ALA A 714 49.96 -46.86 24.40
C ALA A 714 49.97 -46.69 25.93
N GLU A 715 49.62 -47.74 26.69
CA GLU A 715 49.61 -47.67 28.16
C GLU A 715 51.01 -47.64 28.81
N LYS A 716 52.03 -48.23 28.16
CA LYS A 716 53.43 -48.17 28.60
C LYS A 716 54.15 -46.89 28.21
N TRP A 717 53.57 -46.02 27.38
CA TRP A 717 54.19 -44.74 27.03
C TRP A 717 54.53 -43.95 28.30
N ARG A 718 55.81 -43.65 28.45
CA ARG A 718 56.34 -42.68 29.41
C ARG A 718 57.07 -41.65 28.58
N GLY A 719 56.56 -40.42 28.54
CA GLY A 719 57.15 -39.34 27.76
C GLY A 719 58.63 -39.22 28.09
N LYS A 720 59.49 -39.46 27.08
CA LYS A 720 60.94 -39.31 27.22
C LYS A 720 61.20 -37.85 27.59
N ARG A 721 61.60 -37.60 28.84
CA ARG A 721 62.26 -36.34 29.21
C ARG A 721 63.58 -36.30 28.44
N GLN A 722 63.56 -35.63 27.28
CA GLN A 722 64.75 -34.93 26.82
C GLN A 722 65.17 -33.99 27.96
N ARG A 723 66.44 -34.08 28.35
CA ARG A 723 67.10 -33.06 29.16
C ARG A 723 67.42 -31.86 28.26
#